data_AF-A0A182QPP7-F1
#
_entry.id   AF-A0A182QPP7-F1
#
_cell.length_a   1.000
_cell.length_b   1.000
_cell.length_c   1.000
_cell.angle_alpha   90.00
_cell.angle_beta   90.00
_cell.angle_gamma   90.00
#
_symmetry.space_group_name_H-M   'P 1'
#
loop_
_entity.id
_entity.type
_entity.pdbx_description
1 polymer ?
#
loop_
_entity_poly.entity_id
_entity_poly.type
_entity_poly.pdbx_seq_one_letter_code
_entity_poly.pdbx_strand_id
1 'polypeptide(L)'
;MDGEAYQHEREIMETIFEAISDKKETDIARCLNQATVETALKFESVYGISPLVWCLREGDMSHIGLMRVMLTSGLYDCAMVDSKGQTLLAGLVRQCNDKEPFVRSVIMLEIDGVSNADACYRMMKHNSLELFKLFLALRHMNETQLFESLTHAFTKLSVKIFPLSTELRIFVQWKLAHFGYRFLAGECAEPTDDWEEHCNDIRKCWGEIAERYDTNHYEDIDDTLLHLLTVVHNHLYFIQYKLLLEHLPKREVIFCVAIFLYNYKNLSTMYHFMVNKCVVIEFVRMISRQLGLVLHCVEEIKAELVKILKEFQDRDIKMENTFLNESVEKIKSLEINKKDDVVSRFNVKIQNGTANSESLIKEMMRIIRKTDECCVTTKIAEKRTYKEQFKADLMMRIRRNLHRTKHPQNVADRINAELNRRNKSFVCMAEDIVASESFSMDHLLSGKDRRTVRKLKKCYTKMKQFYSMAKIHGHFTQVAQSDPEQSDIFLACLKRALTVFGEAMKNTKSTPNMPNKRVRQTLEQLLTSQLAEFNILHRNTYAKAFSLQRLSIADSLEKKSLINLPNYMTVVRVMLLLLLILVAADIRRSFYGILYRCGTLAALRSLLFYVGKDDSLWTVQRDSFREVQKYFTNARELLMELTQTRVGKTPQFAHVIHQFNQQSAIIGELQAMLEADNEISFASIRKSCFACDDLSTIRRLLLSKMQLLNANGLMNKISSTWDNSISQVSSIAWLDSRLVTINPAVVTNKLQKVVIALISARNGEHIPYLQTLLSDLAWLDHVSDADRQELNEMLRPYYNYIFLLDNKWKALKVFGKKHNLSWDEKLEQKLVEKDRNYLQHLFDTRRSKLRSVLQTLGIHTVDDIMATMASMPPCTLAALEYIQLELSEMLTAVEHFGDNFYYLQHRIPMIHGKNYRNQLAHDALSYNLLTDSGDLKLLINAIILADMNVNLFDKDIPNPPALNEISPTTNTHQHAPVG
;
A
#
# COMPACT_ATOMS: atom_id res chain seq x y z
N MET A 1 -20.92 -47.13 40.67
CA MET A 1 -19.59 -46.88 40.07
C MET A 1 -19.17 -45.42 40.20
N ASP A 2 -20.08 -44.45 40.35
CA ASP A 2 -19.70 -43.02 40.50
C ASP A 2 -19.13 -42.62 41.88
N GLY A 3 -19.31 -43.42 42.94
CA GLY A 3 -18.89 -43.08 44.31
C GLY A 3 -17.38 -43.22 44.59
N GLU A 4 -16.71 -44.24 44.04
CA GLU A 4 -15.27 -44.47 44.26
C GLU A 4 -14.40 -43.49 43.46
N ALA A 5 -14.82 -43.17 42.23
CA ALA A 5 -14.15 -42.15 41.42
C ALA A 5 -14.21 -40.76 42.07
N TYR A 6 -15.35 -40.41 42.66
CA TYR A 6 -15.56 -39.14 43.36
C TYR A 6 -14.72 -39.02 44.65
N GLN A 7 -14.57 -40.12 45.38
CA GLN A 7 -13.74 -40.17 46.58
C GLN A 7 -12.25 -40.01 46.23
N HIS A 8 -11.79 -40.68 45.17
CA HIS A 8 -10.41 -40.62 44.70
C HIS A 8 -10.01 -39.21 44.21
N GLU A 9 -10.87 -38.53 43.45
CA GLU A 9 -10.60 -37.15 43.03
C GLU A 9 -10.54 -36.18 44.22
N ARG A 10 -11.34 -36.41 45.26
CA ARG A 10 -11.35 -35.59 46.47
C ARG A 10 -10.06 -35.72 47.26
N GLU A 11 -9.54 -36.93 47.40
CA GLU A 11 -8.23 -37.20 48.02
C GLU A 11 -7.08 -36.53 47.25
N ILE A 12 -7.13 -36.54 45.92
CA ILE A 12 -6.13 -35.84 45.08
C ILE A 12 -6.21 -34.31 45.30
N MET A 13 -7.41 -33.74 45.36
CA MET A 13 -7.60 -32.30 45.60
C MET A 13 -7.10 -31.85 46.98
N GLU A 14 -7.41 -32.61 48.04
CA GLU A 14 -6.94 -32.33 49.40
C GLU A 14 -5.41 -32.44 49.49
N THR A 15 -4.82 -33.44 48.84
CA THR A 15 -3.35 -33.60 48.79
C THR A 15 -2.68 -32.46 48.01
N ILE A 16 -3.29 -31.96 46.93
CA ILE A 16 -2.80 -30.76 46.21
C ILE A 16 -2.82 -29.53 47.12
N PHE A 17 -3.90 -29.33 47.88
CA PHE A 17 -4.02 -28.21 48.84
C PHE A 17 -2.94 -28.26 49.92
N GLU A 18 -2.72 -29.44 50.52
CA GLU A 18 -1.70 -29.67 51.55
C GLU A 18 -0.29 -29.47 50.98
N ALA A 19 0.00 -29.99 49.79
CA ALA A 19 1.32 -29.86 49.16
C ALA A 19 1.66 -28.40 48.80
N ILE A 20 0.68 -27.57 48.43
CA ILE A 20 0.85 -26.13 48.24
C ILE A 20 1.17 -25.44 49.56
N SER A 21 0.38 -25.73 50.60
CA SER A 21 0.50 -25.12 51.92
C SER A 21 1.84 -25.47 52.60
N ASP A 22 2.26 -26.73 52.48
CA ASP A 22 3.51 -27.27 53.04
C ASP A 22 4.74 -27.02 52.16
N LYS A 23 4.53 -26.51 50.93
CA LYS A 23 5.57 -26.24 49.93
C LYS A 23 6.39 -27.48 49.52
N LYS A 24 5.74 -28.63 49.39
CA LYS A 24 6.37 -29.92 49.04
C LYS A 24 6.24 -30.24 47.55
N GLU A 25 7.33 -30.02 46.81
CA GLU A 25 7.40 -30.25 45.35
C GLU A 25 7.16 -31.71 44.95
N THR A 26 7.69 -32.66 45.73
CA THR A 26 7.57 -34.10 45.46
C THR A 26 6.14 -34.61 45.56
N ASP A 27 5.36 -34.07 46.49
CA ASP A 27 3.96 -34.47 46.69
C ASP A 27 3.07 -33.92 45.57
N ILE A 28 3.28 -32.67 45.18
CA ILE A 28 2.61 -32.07 44.01
C ILE A 28 2.94 -32.85 42.74
N ALA A 29 4.20 -33.21 42.49
CA ALA A 29 4.59 -33.95 41.28
C ALA A 29 3.87 -35.30 41.17
N ARG A 30 3.77 -36.01 42.30
CA ARG A 30 3.06 -37.29 42.38
C ARG A 30 1.57 -37.14 42.11
N CYS A 31 0.93 -36.13 42.69
CA CYS A 31 -0.50 -35.87 42.50
C CYS A 31 -0.82 -35.44 41.06
N LEU A 32 0.01 -34.60 40.44
CA LEU A 32 -0.24 -34.13 39.07
C LEU A 32 -0.12 -35.22 38.00
N ASN A 33 0.64 -36.29 38.25
CA ASN A 33 0.66 -37.47 37.37
C ASN A 33 -0.67 -38.24 37.36
N GLN A 34 -1.51 -38.06 38.38
CA GLN A 34 -2.81 -38.71 38.52
C GLN A 34 -3.98 -37.74 38.26
N ALA A 35 -3.69 -36.44 38.20
CA ALA A 35 -4.69 -35.38 38.01
C ALA A 35 -5.11 -35.24 36.53
N THR A 36 -6.36 -34.85 36.32
CA THR A 36 -6.90 -34.50 35.00
C THR A 36 -7.36 -33.05 34.96
N VAL A 37 -7.78 -32.56 33.78
CA VAL A 37 -8.43 -31.24 33.65
C VAL A 37 -9.67 -31.14 34.55
N GLU A 38 -10.42 -32.23 34.72
CA GLU A 38 -11.59 -32.26 35.60
C GLU A 38 -11.22 -32.09 37.08
N THR A 39 -10.11 -32.68 37.52
CA THR A 39 -9.56 -32.49 38.87
C THR A 39 -9.19 -31.03 39.13
N ALA A 40 -8.57 -30.36 38.15
CA ALA A 40 -8.22 -28.94 38.25
C ALA A 40 -9.46 -28.03 38.33
N LEU A 41 -10.49 -28.30 37.51
CA LEU A 41 -11.76 -27.56 37.53
C LEU A 41 -12.54 -27.78 38.83
N LYS A 42 -12.57 -29.01 39.36
CA LYS A 42 -13.20 -29.32 40.64
C LYS A 42 -12.50 -28.62 41.80
N PHE A 43 -11.16 -28.60 41.81
CA PHE A 43 -10.40 -27.86 42.82
C PHE A 43 -10.82 -26.38 42.83
N GLU A 44 -10.88 -25.74 41.66
CA GLU A 44 -11.28 -24.34 41.53
C GLU A 44 -12.74 -24.12 41.96
N SER A 45 -13.64 -25.08 41.71
CA SER A 45 -15.02 -25.00 42.19
C SER A 45 -15.16 -25.10 43.72
N VAL A 46 -14.28 -25.88 44.37
CA VAL A 46 -14.31 -26.12 45.82
C VAL A 46 -13.62 -24.99 46.60
N TYR A 47 -12.45 -24.57 46.15
CA TYR A 47 -11.60 -23.59 46.84
C TYR A 47 -11.76 -22.16 46.30
N GLY A 48 -12.47 -21.98 45.19
CA GLY A 48 -12.70 -20.67 44.56
C GLY A 48 -11.46 -20.07 43.87
N ILE A 49 -10.37 -20.83 43.78
CA ILE A 49 -9.07 -20.40 43.25
C ILE A 49 -8.33 -21.60 42.66
N SER A 50 -7.62 -21.42 41.55
CA SER A 50 -6.79 -22.49 41.01
C SER A 50 -5.47 -22.66 41.80
N PRO A 51 -4.89 -23.87 41.86
CA PRO A 51 -3.61 -24.15 42.51
C PRO A 51 -2.47 -23.21 42.09
N LEU A 52 -2.38 -22.94 40.78
CA LEU A 52 -1.36 -22.05 40.23
C LEU A 52 -1.63 -20.59 40.61
N VAL A 53 -2.89 -20.14 40.61
CA VAL A 53 -3.27 -18.78 41.04
C VAL A 53 -2.88 -18.53 42.50
N TRP A 54 -3.06 -19.54 43.35
CA TRP A 54 -2.69 -19.44 44.75
C TRP A 54 -1.17 -19.29 44.92
N CYS A 55 -0.38 -20.14 44.25
CA CYS A 55 1.09 -20.02 44.24
C CYS A 55 1.56 -18.66 43.71
N LEU A 56 0.85 -18.09 42.74
CA LEU A 56 1.16 -16.78 42.17
C LEU A 56 0.84 -15.63 43.16
N ARG A 57 -0.33 -15.64 43.82
CA ARG A 57 -0.78 -14.54 44.71
C ARG A 57 -0.06 -14.52 46.06
N GLU A 58 -0.06 -15.65 46.75
CA GLU A 58 0.44 -15.76 48.12
C GLU A 58 1.92 -16.16 48.17
N GLY A 59 2.48 -16.60 47.04
CA GLY A 59 3.83 -17.13 46.97
C GLY A 59 4.96 -16.12 47.15
N ASP A 60 6.10 -16.70 47.49
CA ASP A 60 7.45 -16.12 47.56
C ASP A 60 8.43 -17.06 46.81
N MET A 61 9.73 -16.79 46.89
CA MET A 61 10.76 -17.61 46.22
C MET A 61 10.68 -19.13 46.52
N SER A 62 10.12 -19.53 47.68
CA SER A 62 9.98 -20.95 48.03
C SER A 62 8.90 -21.70 47.24
N HIS A 63 8.04 -20.99 46.51
CA HIS A 63 6.96 -21.58 45.71
C HIS A 63 7.34 -21.82 44.25
N ILE A 64 8.52 -21.35 43.82
CA ILE A 64 9.01 -21.49 42.44
C ILE A 64 9.14 -22.95 42.00
N GLY A 65 9.58 -23.85 42.91
CA GLY A 65 9.68 -25.28 42.62
C GLY A 65 8.31 -25.92 42.34
N LEU A 66 7.31 -25.58 43.15
CA LEU A 66 5.91 -26.04 42.97
C LEU A 66 5.36 -25.59 41.62
N MET A 67 5.57 -24.32 41.29
CA MET A 67 5.11 -23.74 40.03
C MET A 67 5.77 -24.39 38.82
N ARG A 68 7.07 -24.71 38.90
CA ARG A 68 7.77 -25.44 37.84
C ARG A 68 7.08 -26.78 37.55
N VAL A 69 6.78 -27.55 38.60
CA VAL A 69 6.12 -28.84 38.46
C VAL A 69 4.70 -28.70 37.92
N MET A 70 3.95 -27.69 38.38
CA MET A 70 2.61 -27.38 37.88
C MET A 70 2.59 -26.99 36.40
N LEU A 71 3.54 -26.18 35.94
CA LEU A 71 3.63 -25.78 34.53
C LEU A 71 4.11 -26.94 33.64
N THR A 72 4.99 -27.79 34.16
CA THR A 72 5.51 -28.96 33.43
C THR A 72 4.45 -30.04 33.21
N SER A 73 3.44 -30.13 34.07
CA SER A 73 2.35 -31.12 33.92
C SER A 73 1.43 -30.83 32.72
N GLY A 74 1.46 -29.61 32.18
CA GLY A 74 0.56 -29.16 31.10
C GLY A 74 -0.90 -28.94 31.54
N LEU A 75 -1.23 -29.17 32.81
CA LEU A 75 -2.58 -28.95 33.36
C LEU A 75 -2.85 -27.47 33.71
N TYR A 76 -1.80 -26.66 33.89
CA TYR A 76 -1.89 -25.24 34.24
C TYR A 76 -1.08 -24.36 33.28
N ASP A 77 -1.57 -23.16 32.99
CA ASP A 77 -0.92 -22.15 32.14
C ASP A 77 -0.94 -20.78 32.86
N CYS A 78 0.19 -20.05 32.84
CA CYS A 78 0.28 -18.67 33.32
C CYS A 78 -0.62 -17.70 32.54
N ALA A 79 -1.09 -18.09 31.35
CA ALA A 79 -2.06 -17.33 30.55
C ALA A 79 -3.51 -17.46 31.02
N MET A 80 -3.80 -18.19 32.11
CA MET A 80 -5.11 -18.14 32.77
C MET A 80 -5.49 -16.69 33.10
N VAL A 81 -6.76 -16.34 32.91
CA VAL A 81 -7.27 -14.98 33.11
C VAL A 81 -8.11 -14.88 34.38
N ASP A 82 -8.01 -13.74 35.06
CA ASP A 82 -8.85 -13.42 36.19
C ASP A 82 -10.27 -12.99 35.75
N SER A 83 -11.13 -12.66 36.71
CA SER A 83 -12.50 -12.17 36.46
C SER A 83 -12.57 -10.84 35.68
N LYS A 84 -11.42 -10.17 35.47
CA LYS A 84 -11.27 -8.94 34.68
C LYS A 84 -10.64 -9.22 33.30
N GLY A 85 -10.43 -10.50 32.95
CA GLY A 85 -9.82 -10.91 31.68
C GLY A 85 -8.30 -10.66 31.60
N GLN A 86 -7.63 -10.41 32.73
CA GLN A 86 -6.18 -10.19 32.76
C GLN A 86 -5.46 -11.48 33.11
N THR A 87 -4.33 -11.74 32.44
CA THR A 87 -3.54 -12.91 32.80
C THR A 87 -2.96 -12.77 34.21
N LEU A 88 -2.84 -13.89 34.92
CA LEU A 88 -2.37 -13.91 36.30
C LEU A 88 -0.98 -13.28 36.45
N LEU A 89 -0.07 -13.58 35.52
CA LEU A 89 1.27 -13.01 35.51
C LEU A 89 1.26 -11.49 35.28
N ALA A 90 0.36 -10.98 34.43
CA ALA A 90 0.17 -9.53 34.24
C ALA A 90 -0.39 -8.85 35.49
N GLY A 91 -1.30 -9.52 36.21
CA GLY A 91 -1.86 -9.04 37.46
C GLY A 91 -0.81 -8.88 38.57
N LEU A 92 0.14 -9.83 38.66
CA LEU A 92 1.22 -9.78 39.64
C LEU A 92 2.16 -8.60 39.49
N VAL A 93 2.54 -8.25 38.25
CA VAL A 93 3.44 -7.11 37.97
C VAL A 93 2.83 -5.80 38.45
N ARG A 94 1.51 -5.62 38.36
CA ARG A 94 0.84 -4.39 38.82
C ARG A 94 0.72 -4.28 40.34
N GLN A 95 0.74 -5.40 41.05
CA GLN A 95 0.52 -5.45 42.50
C GLN A 95 1.82 -5.43 43.30
N CYS A 96 2.99 -5.60 42.66
CA CYS A 96 4.26 -5.85 43.35
C CYS A 96 5.29 -4.75 43.08
N ASN A 97 5.49 -3.85 44.04
CA ASN A 97 6.75 -3.09 44.16
C ASN A 97 7.81 -3.87 44.97
N ASP A 98 7.41 -4.79 45.88
CA ASP A 98 8.33 -5.48 46.81
C ASP A 98 8.65 -6.95 46.43
N LYS A 99 8.01 -7.54 45.41
CA LYS A 99 8.22 -8.95 44.97
C LYS A 99 8.91 -9.10 43.61
N GLU A 100 9.66 -8.10 43.15
CA GLU A 100 10.31 -8.14 41.82
C GLU A 100 11.18 -9.40 41.58
N PRO A 101 12.00 -9.90 42.54
CA PRO A 101 12.80 -11.12 42.33
C PRO A 101 11.97 -12.38 42.08
N PHE A 102 10.81 -12.47 42.72
CA PHE A 102 9.86 -13.57 42.55
C PHE A 102 9.25 -13.53 41.15
N VAL A 103 8.76 -12.37 40.71
CA VAL A 103 8.20 -12.18 39.37
C VAL A 103 9.23 -12.50 38.28
N ARG A 104 10.49 -12.06 38.44
CA ARG A 104 11.58 -12.39 37.51
C ARG A 104 11.81 -13.90 37.40
N SER A 105 11.72 -14.63 38.52
CA SER A 105 11.87 -16.08 38.55
C SER A 105 10.71 -16.80 37.86
N VAL A 106 9.49 -16.29 37.99
CA VAL A 106 8.31 -16.82 37.28
C VAL A 106 8.42 -16.58 35.77
N ILE A 107 8.87 -15.40 35.34
CA ILE A 107 9.14 -15.12 33.92
C ILE A 107 10.17 -16.12 33.37
N MET A 108 11.26 -16.36 34.12
CA MET A 108 12.29 -17.31 33.73
C MET A 108 11.74 -18.74 33.59
N LEU A 109 10.85 -19.18 34.47
CA LEU A 109 10.17 -20.48 34.34
C LEU A 109 9.36 -20.59 33.04
N GLU A 110 8.65 -19.53 32.66
CA GLU A 110 7.79 -19.55 31.47
C GLU A 110 8.58 -19.52 30.15
N ILE A 111 9.76 -18.89 30.16
CA ILE A 111 10.63 -18.76 28.98
C ILE A 111 11.81 -19.75 28.98
N ASP A 112 11.88 -20.66 29.94
CA ASP A 112 12.94 -21.66 30.02
C ASP A 112 12.85 -22.64 28.83
N GLY A 113 13.98 -22.98 28.24
CA GLY A 113 14.07 -23.91 27.11
C GLY A 113 13.42 -23.48 25.78
N VAL A 114 12.83 -22.28 25.67
CA VAL A 114 12.21 -21.80 24.42
C VAL A 114 13.06 -20.82 23.63
N SER A 115 12.81 -20.76 22.31
CA SER A 115 13.42 -19.80 21.40
C SER A 115 13.07 -18.36 21.79
N ASN A 116 13.90 -17.39 21.42
CA ASN A 116 13.62 -15.97 21.70
C ASN A 116 12.31 -15.49 21.05
N ALA A 117 11.99 -16.00 19.85
CA ALA A 117 10.75 -15.70 19.15
C ALA A 117 9.52 -16.24 19.89
N ASP A 118 9.57 -17.48 20.39
CA ASP A 118 8.47 -18.05 21.17
C ASP A 118 8.36 -17.44 22.56
N ALA A 119 9.49 -17.06 23.19
CA ALA A 119 9.49 -16.30 24.43
C ALA A 119 8.79 -14.95 24.26
N CYS A 120 9.12 -14.18 23.22
CA CYS A 120 8.43 -12.95 22.88
C CYS A 120 6.92 -13.19 22.65
N TYR A 121 6.56 -14.25 21.93
CA TYR A 121 5.16 -14.62 21.69
C TYR A 121 4.39 -14.92 22.99
N ARG A 122 4.96 -15.74 23.88
CA ARG A 122 4.37 -16.07 25.20
C ARG A 122 4.18 -14.81 26.03
N MET A 123 5.23 -14.00 26.17
CA MET A 123 5.20 -12.77 26.97
C MET A 123 4.21 -11.73 26.43
N MET A 124 4.11 -11.57 25.11
CA MET A 124 3.13 -10.67 24.50
C MET A 124 1.68 -11.14 24.67
N LYS A 125 1.43 -12.46 24.76
CA LYS A 125 0.08 -13.04 25.01
C LYS A 125 -0.50 -12.59 26.35
N HIS A 126 0.33 -12.26 27.34
CA HIS A 126 -0.12 -11.71 28.61
C HIS A 126 -0.71 -10.29 28.51
N ASN A 127 -0.48 -9.63 27.37
CA ASN A 127 -1.05 -8.33 27.04
C ASN A 127 -0.75 -7.22 28.05
N SER A 128 0.47 -7.22 28.61
CA SER A 128 0.93 -6.26 29.61
C SER A 128 2.28 -5.66 29.21
N LEU A 129 2.33 -4.34 29.03
CA LEU A 129 3.56 -3.62 28.66
C LEU A 129 4.62 -3.72 29.76
N GLU A 130 4.23 -3.56 31.02
CA GLU A 130 5.17 -3.60 32.15
C GLU A 130 5.82 -4.97 32.31
N LEU A 131 5.03 -6.04 32.18
CA LEU A 131 5.55 -7.42 32.17
C LEU A 131 6.52 -7.63 31.00
N PHE A 132 6.17 -7.12 29.82
CA PHE A 132 7.00 -7.25 28.63
C PHE A 132 8.33 -6.49 28.76
N LYS A 133 8.32 -5.28 29.31
CA LYS A 133 9.53 -4.50 29.61
C LYS A 133 10.44 -5.23 30.59
N LEU A 134 9.88 -5.84 31.65
CA LEU A 134 10.62 -6.64 32.62
C LEU A 134 11.26 -7.89 31.96
N PHE A 135 10.51 -8.60 31.10
CA PHE A 135 11.04 -9.72 30.32
C PHE A 135 12.23 -9.31 29.44
N LEU A 136 12.11 -8.19 28.71
CA LEU A 136 13.19 -7.71 27.84
C LEU A 136 14.46 -7.37 28.63
N ALA A 137 14.31 -6.86 29.87
CA ALA A 137 15.43 -6.60 30.75
C ALA A 137 16.15 -7.88 31.22
N LEU A 138 15.45 -9.02 31.31
CA LEU A 138 16.01 -10.31 31.75
C LEU A 138 16.68 -11.10 30.62
N ARG A 139 16.11 -11.11 29.42
CA ARG A 139 16.55 -12.02 28.34
C ARG A 139 17.77 -11.52 27.56
N HIS A 140 18.19 -10.25 27.76
CA HIS A 140 19.37 -9.62 27.15
C HIS A 140 19.59 -9.95 25.66
N MET A 141 18.62 -9.61 24.82
CA MET A 141 18.75 -9.77 23.36
C MET A 141 19.47 -8.57 22.73
N ASN A 142 20.28 -8.81 21.69
CA ASN A 142 20.78 -7.73 20.86
C ASN A 142 19.67 -7.14 19.97
N GLU A 143 19.88 -5.97 19.36
CA GLU A 143 18.84 -5.27 18.60
C GLU A 143 18.28 -6.12 17.41
N THR A 144 19.13 -6.87 16.70
CA THR A 144 18.72 -7.71 15.56
C THR A 144 17.88 -8.91 16.02
N GLN A 145 18.34 -9.64 17.06
CA GLN A 145 17.61 -10.77 17.64
C GLN A 145 16.26 -10.34 18.20
N LEU A 146 16.22 -9.17 18.84
CA LEU A 146 14.98 -8.58 19.33
C LEU A 146 14.04 -8.26 18.16
N PHE A 147 14.54 -7.65 17.09
CA PHE A 147 13.76 -7.34 15.90
C PHE A 147 13.16 -8.59 15.25
N GLU A 148 13.96 -9.63 15.03
CA GLU A 148 13.49 -10.92 14.46
C GLU A 148 12.45 -11.57 15.37
N SER A 149 12.71 -11.61 16.69
CA SER A 149 11.81 -12.22 17.67
C SER A 149 10.48 -11.46 17.80
N LEU A 150 10.51 -10.13 17.80
CA LEU A 150 9.32 -9.29 17.80
C LEU A 150 8.52 -9.42 16.51
N THR A 151 9.19 -9.46 15.37
CA THR A 151 8.53 -9.65 14.06
C THR A 151 7.79 -10.98 14.03
N HIS A 152 8.45 -12.08 14.42
CA HIS A 152 7.82 -13.39 14.48
C HIS A 152 6.63 -13.42 15.45
N ALA A 153 6.83 -12.94 16.69
CA ALA A 153 5.80 -12.94 17.72
C ALA A 153 4.58 -12.10 17.32
N PHE A 154 4.81 -10.89 16.81
CA PHE A 154 3.73 -9.99 16.40
C PHE A 154 2.98 -10.54 15.19
N THR A 155 3.67 -11.05 14.17
CA THR A 155 3.02 -11.69 13.01
C THR A 155 2.18 -12.90 13.43
N LYS A 156 2.71 -13.75 14.32
CA LYS A 156 1.98 -14.92 14.86
C LYS A 156 0.73 -14.52 15.64
N LEU A 157 0.78 -13.43 16.41
CA LEU A 157 -0.37 -12.88 17.13
C LEU A 157 -1.40 -12.26 16.18
N SER A 158 -0.95 -11.51 15.17
CA SER A 158 -1.80 -10.93 14.13
C SER A 158 -2.53 -11.99 13.31
N VAL A 159 -1.83 -13.08 12.94
CA VAL A 159 -2.41 -14.25 12.25
C VAL A 159 -3.53 -14.87 13.09
N LYS A 160 -3.32 -14.99 14.40
CA LYS A 160 -4.32 -15.51 15.35
C LYS A 160 -5.37 -14.48 15.78
N ILE A 161 -5.34 -13.27 15.22
CA ILE A 161 -6.22 -12.13 15.56
C ILE A 161 -6.26 -11.88 17.08
N PHE A 162 -5.11 -12.04 17.75
CA PHE A 162 -5.03 -11.82 19.19
C PHE A 162 -5.04 -10.31 19.50
N PRO A 163 -5.98 -9.80 20.32
CA PRO A 163 -6.10 -8.38 20.58
C PRO A 163 -5.02 -7.91 21.57
N LEU A 164 -3.98 -7.25 21.03
CA LEU A 164 -3.00 -6.52 21.84
C LEU A 164 -3.56 -5.18 22.31
N SER A 165 -3.31 -4.84 23.57
CA SER A 165 -3.48 -3.54 24.20
C SER A 165 -2.73 -2.47 23.42
N THR A 166 -3.27 -1.26 23.43
CA THR A 166 -2.74 -0.19 22.58
C THR A 166 -1.33 0.19 23.01
N GLU A 167 -1.03 0.16 24.31
CA GLU A 167 0.27 0.47 24.90
C GLU A 167 1.34 -0.52 24.41
N LEU A 168 1.08 -1.82 24.53
CA LEU A 168 2.00 -2.86 24.09
C LEU A 168 2.19 -2.82 22.56
N ARG A 169 1.11 -2.56 21.81
CA ARG A 169 1.17 -2.42 20.36
C ARG A 169 2.05 -1.25 19.93
N ILE A 170 1.87 -0.07 20.55
CA ILE A 170 2.68 1.12 20.28
C ILE A 170 4.16 0.83 20.56
N PHE A 171 4.47 0.24 21.72
CA PHE A 171 5.84 -0.09 22.10
C PHE A 171 6.52 -1.03 21.09
N VAL A 172 5.85 -2.12 20.70
CA VAL A 172 6.41 -3.11 19.77
C VAL A 172 6.57 -2.51 18.37
N GLN A 173 5.55 -1.80 17.86
CA GLN A 173 5.64 -1.14 16.56
C GLN A 173 6.73 -0.07 16.53
N TRP A 174 6.92 0.68 17.62
CA TRP A 174 8.03 1.62 17.74
C TRP A 174 9.38 0.93 17.71
N LYS A 175 9.58 -0.16 18.47
CA LYS A 175 10.84 -0.92 18.44
C LYS A 175 11.18 -1.42 17.03
N LEU A 176 10.18 -1.96 16.32
CA LEU A 176 10.34 -2.44 14.95
C LEU A 176 10.65 -1.30 13.99
N ALA A 177 9.86 -0.23 14.00
CA ALA A 177 10.08 0.94 13.14
C ALA A 177 11.44 1.59 13.41
N HIS A 178 11.82 1.80 14.68
CA HIS A 178 13.10 2.38 15.05
C HIS A 178 14.28 1.55 14.52
N PHE A 179 14.21 0.22 14.63
CA PHE A 179 15.19 -0.67 14.01
C PHE A 179 15.21 -0.51 12.48
N GLY A 180 14.04 -0.51 11.84
CA GLY A 180 13.91 -0.36 10.39
C GLY A 180 14.53 0.93 9.85
N TYR A 181 14.35 2.07 10.52
CA TYR A 181 14.94 3.34 10.11
C TYR A 181 16.47 3.38 10.33
N ARG A 182 16.99 2.68 11.35
CA ARG A 182 18.43 2.68 11.67
C ARG A 182 19.25 1.68 10.86
N PHE A 183 18.74 0.48 10.63
CA PHE A 183 19.52 -0.64 10.09
C PHE A 183 19.00 -1.18 8.76
N LEU A 184 17.75 -0.86 8.40
CA LEU A 184 17.12 -1.33 7.15
C LEU A 184 16.91 -0.20 6.15
N ALA A 185 17.58 0.94 6.36
CA ALA A 185 17.72 2.01 5.39
C ALA A 185 18.63 1.55 4.22
N GLY A 186 18.46 2.13 3.03
CA GLY A 186 19.16 1.72 1.81
C GLY A 186 18.38 0.76 0.89
N GLU A 187 19.05 0.29 -0.17
CA GLU A 187 18.49 -0.69 -1.11
C GLU A 187 18.58 -2.10 -0.52
N CYS A 188 17.46 -2.83 -0.57
CA CYS A 188 17.42 -4.24 -0.20
C CYS A 188 17.78 -5.13 -1.39
N ALA A 189 18.13 -6.40 -1.14
CA ALA A 189 18.30 -7.41 -2.18
C ALA A 189 17.11 -7.43 -3.15
N GLU A 190 17.39 -7.68 -4.44
CA GLU A 190 16.35 -7.74 -5.46
C GLU A 190 15.25 -8.74 -5.07
N PRO A 191 13.96 -8.38 -5.21
CA PRO A 191 12.87 -9.30 -4.92
C PRO A 191 13.01 -10.58 -5.76
N THR A 192 12.89 -11.74 -5.12
CA THR A 192 12.77 -13.03 -5.81
C THR A 192 11.46 -13.06 -6.62
N ASP A 193 11.52 -13.54 -7.86
CA ASP A 193 10.37 -13.57 -8.79
C ASP A 193 9.43 -14.76 -8.52
N ASP A 194 8.91 -14.84 -7.29
CA ASP A 194 8.13 -15.99 -6.78
C ASP A 194 6.63 -15.87 -7.11
N TRP A 195 6.30 -15.30 -8.26
CA TRP A 195 4.91 -15.05 -8.63
C TRP A 195 4.07 -16.34 -8.75
N GLU A 196 4.71 -17.47 -9.11
CA GLU A 196 4.06 -18.78 -9.17
C GLU A 196 3.68 -19.30 -7.77
N GLU A 197 4.55 -19.11 -6.78
CA GLU A 197 4.29 -19.45 -5.38
C GLU A 197 3.12 -18.62 -4.85
N HIS A 198 3.13 -17.30 -5.10
CA HIS A 198 2.00 -16.44 -4.73
C HIS A 198 0.69 -16.86 -5.40
N CYS A 199 0.71 -17.35 -6.65
CA CYS A 199 -0.48 -17.89 -7.29
C CYS A 199 -0.96 -19.18 -6.61
N ASN A 200 -0.04 -20.05 -6.19
CA ASN A 200 -0.35 -21.29 -5.48
C ASN A 200 -0.91 -21.03 -4.08
N ASP A 201 -0.37 -20.06 -3.34
CA ASP A 201 -0.89 -19.66 -2.02
C ASP A 201 -2.33 -19.14 -2.09
N ILE A 202 -2.63 -18.31 -3.10
CA ILE A 202 -4.00 -17.83 -3.36
C ILE A 202 -4.94 -19.02 -3.63
N ARG A 203 -4.48 -20.00 -4.40
CA ARG A 203 -5.28 -21.20 -4.72
C ARG A 203 -5.49 -22.09 -3.50
N LYS A 204 -4.48 -22.24 -2.64
CA LYS A 204 -4.58 -22.97 -1.37
C LYS A 204 -5.62 -22.32 -0.45
N CYS A 205 -5.52 -20.99 -0.25
CA CYS A 205 -6.52 -20.24 0.52
C CYS A 205 -7.91 -20.37 -0.08
N TRP A 206 -8.04 -20.33 -1.41
CA TRP A 206 -9.31 -20.56 -2.08
C TRP A 206 -9.89 -21.96 -1.81
N GLY A 207 -9.05 -23.00 -1.72
CA GLY A 207 -9.49 -24.36 -1.37
C GLY A 207 -10.24 -24.38 -0.04
N GLU A 208 -9.63 -23.81 1.00
CA GLU A 208 -10.24 -23.69 2.34
C GLU A 208 -11.49 -22.79 2.33
N ILE A 209 -11.43 -21.67 1.59
CA ILE A 209 -12.59 -20.78 1.43
C ILE A 209 -13.77 -21.50 0.76
N ALA A 210 -13.51 -22.28 -0.28
CA ALA A 210 -14.51 -22.97 -1.06
C ALA A 210 -15.20 -24.07 -0.25
N GLU A 211 -14.46 -24.78 0.60
CA GLU A 211 -14.98 -25.87 1.42
C GLU A 211 -15.93 -25.37 2.51
N ARG A 212 -15.57 -24.26 3.18
CA ARG A 212 -16.29 -23.79 4.39
C ARG A 212 -17.19 -22.58 4.18
N TYR A 213 -16.85 -21.66 3.27
CA TYR A 213 -17.49 -20.34 3.19
C TYR A 213 -18.21 -20.05 1.86
N ASP A 214 -18.07 -20.90 0.83
CA ASP A 214 -18.83 -20.79 -0.42
C ASP A 214 -20.27 -21.34 -0.29
N THR A 215 -20.99 -20.82 0.70
CA THR A 215 -22.29 -21.31 1.18
C THR A 215 -23.48 -20.52 0.61
N ASN A 216 -23.24 -19.42 -0.11
CA ASN A 216 -24.21 -18.39 -0.52
C ASN A 216 -24.90 -17.63 0.64
N HIS A 217 -24.50 -17.86 1.89
CA HIS A 217 -24.90 -17.05 3.04
C HIS A 217 -23.99 -15.82 3.18
N TYR A 218 -24.49 -14.75 3.79
CA TYR A 218 -23.76 -13.48 3.92
C TYR A 218 -23.16 -13.26 5.32
N GLU A 219 -23.56 -14.06 6.30
CA GLU A 219 -23.31 -13.83 7.74
C GLU A 219 -22.31 -14.80 8.39
N ASP A 220 -21.97 -15.89 7.72
CA ASP A 220 -20.96 -16.88 8.10
C ASP A 220 -19.55 -16.31 7.84
N ILE A 221 -19.17 -15.36 8.68
CA ILE A 221 -17.89 -14.67 8.64
C ILE A 221 -17.27 -14.81 10.02
N ASP A 222 -16.17 -15.54 10.08
CA ASP A 222 -15.35 -15.72 11.27
C ASP A 222 -13.93 -15.21 11.01
N ASP A 223 -13.12 -15.22 12.06
CA ASP A 223 -11.72 -14.78 12.02
C ASP A 223 -10.88 -15.57 11.01
N THR A 224 -11.24 -16.84 10.77
CA THR A 224 -10.55 -17.70 9.80
C THR A 224 -10.78 -17.20 8.37
N LEU A 225 -12.02 -16.86 7.99
CA LEU A 225 -12.30 -16.27 6.69
C LEU A 225 -11.57 -14.93 6.49
N LEU A 226 -11.59 -14.05 7.50
CA LEU A 226 -10.92 -12.76 7.44
C LEU A 226 -9.40 -12.92 7.27
N HIS A 227 -8.81 -13.90 7.94
CA HIS A 227 -7.41 -14.25 7.79
C HIS A 227 -7.10 -14.73 6.36
N LEU A 228 -7.85 -15.71 5.84
CA LEU A 228 -7.65 -16.25 4.49
C LEU A 228 -7.79 -15.17 3.41
N LEU A 229 -8.77 -14.25 3.55
CA LEU A 229 -8.94 -13.12 2.65
C LEU A 229 -7.78 -12.11 2.75
N THR A 230 -7.21 -11.90 3.94
CA THR A 230 -6.02 -11.06 4.13
C THR A 230 -4.82 -11.67 3.41
N VAL A 231 -4.64 -12.99 3.51
CA VAL A 231 -3.59 -13.72 2.78
C VAL A 231 -3.78 -13.56 1.27
N VAL A 232 -4.99 -13.80 0.75
CA VAL A 232 -5.32 -13.62 -0.67
C VAL A 232 -5.04 -12.20 -1.14
N HIS A 233 -5.44 -11.18 -0.37
CA HIS A 233 -5.16 -9.78 -0.68
C HIS A 233 -3.66 -9.53 -0.83
N ASN A 234 -2.85 -10.00 0.13
CA ASN A 234 -1.42 -9.74 0.17
C ASN A 234 -0.69 -10.37 -1.02
N HIS A 235 -0.94 -11.66 -1.31
CA HIS A 235 -0.32 -12.31 -2.46
C HIS A 235 -0.78 -11.70 -3.80
N LEU A 236 -2.06 -11.29 -3.91
CA LEU A 236 -2.53 -10.58 -5.11
C LEU A 236 -1.83 -9.23 -5.29
N TYR A 237 -1.55 -8.53 -4.20
CA TYR A 237 -0.83 -7.26 -4.23
C TYR A 237 0.59 -7.42 -4.77
N PHE A 238 1.30 -8.49 -4.40
CA PHE A 238 2.66 -8.73 -4.86
C PHE A 238 2.74 -9.04 -6.36
N ILE A 239 1.72 -9.70 -6.93
CA ILE A 239 1.67 -10.01 -8.38
C ILE A 239 0.89 -8.97 -9.20
N GLN A 240 0.49 -7.84 -8.62
CA GLN A 240 -0.46 -6.90 -9.24
C GLN A 240 0.07 -6.25 -10.53
N TYR A 241 1.39 -6.15 -10.69
CA TYR A 241 2.06 -5.54 -11.85
C TYR A 241 2.64 -6.57 -12.83
N LYS A 242 2.48 -7.89 -12.59
CA LYS A 242 2.96 -8.90 -13.53
C LYS A 242 2.25 -8.82 -14.87
N LEU A 243 3.06 -8.69 -15.93
CA LEU A 243 2.61 -8.53 -17.32
C LEU A 243 1.79 -9.74 -17.82
N LEU A 244 2.19 -10.96 -17.46
CA LEU A 244 1.44 -12.19 -17.78
C LEU A 244 -0.01 -12.17 -17.28
N LEU A 245 -0.26 -11.44 -16.19
CA LEU A 245 -1.56 -11.35 -15.54
C LEU A 245 -2.34 -10.09 -15.94
N GLU A 246 -1.87 -9.28 -16.89
CA GLU A 246 -2.46 -7.97 -17.24
C GLU A 246 -3.96 -8.04 -17.56
N HIS A 247 -4.42 -9.12 -18.18
CA HIS A 247 -5.82 -9.38 -18.52
C HIS A 247 -6.76 -9.51 -17.30
N LEU A 248 -6.21 -9.82 -16.11
CA LEU A 248 -6.99 -9.98 -14.88
C LEU A 248 -7.17 -8.65 -14.14
N PRO A 249 -8.38 -8.36 -13.61
CA PRO A 249 -8.69 -7.14 -12.87
C PRO A 249 -8.17 -7.19 -11.41
N LYS A 250 -6.87 -7.42 -11.25
CA LYS A 250 -6.23 -7.67 -9.95
C LYS A 250 -6.44 -6.51 -8.97
N ARG A 251 -6.26 -5.28 -9.43
CA ARG A 251 -6.38 -4.08 -8.58
C ARG A 251 -7.79 -3.86 -8.07
N GLU A 252 -8.77 -4.13 -8.91
CA GLU A 252 -10.16 -4.04 -8.51
C GLU A 252 -10.48 -5.09 -7.42
N VAL A 253 -9.96 -6.32 -7.55
CA VAL A 253 -10.12 -7.35 -6.51
C VAL A 253 -9.40 -6.96 -5.23
N ILE A 254 -8.13 -6.56 -5.31
CA ILE A 254 -7.32 -6.09 -4.17
C ILE A 254 -8.11 -5.02 -3.40
N PHE A 255 -8.62 -3.99 -4.09
CA PHE A 255 -9.36 -2.92 -3.44
C PHE A 255 -10.68 -3.40 -2.81
N CYS A 256 -11.44 -4.27 -3.50
CA CYS A 256 -12.72 -4.77 -2.97
C CYS A 256 -12.52 -5.64 -1.72
N VAL A 257 -11.51 -6.53 -1.74
CA VAL A 257 -11.13 -7.34 -0.58
C VAL A 257 -10.64 -6.43 0.56
N ALA A 258 -9.83 -5.42 0.24
CA ALA A 258 -9.29 -4.51 1.24
C ALA A 258 -10.38 -3.70 1.96
N ILE A 259 -11.36 -3.15 1.22
CA ILE A 259 -12.51 -2.46 1.83
C ILE A 259 -13.38 -3.42 2.65
N PHE A 260 -13.57 -4.66 2.18
CA PHE A 260 -14.30 -5.67 2.94
C PHE A 260 -13.63 -5.95 4.29
N LEU A 261 -12.31 -6.19 4.29
CA LEU A 261 -11.53 -6.41 5.52
C LEU A 261 -11.50 -5.16 6.42
N TYR A 262 -11.44 -3.97 5.83
CA TYR A 262 -11.43 -2.70 6.56
C TYR A 262 -12.69 -2.50 7.42
N ASN A 263 -13.86 -2.96 6.96
CA ASN A 263 -15.11 -2.86 7.73
C ASN A 263 -15.04 -3.60 9.06
N TYR A 264 -14.32 -4.72 9.10
CA TYR A 264 -14.15 -5.53 10.31
C TYR A 264 -13.06 -4.96 11.23
N LYS A 265 -12.00 -4.35 10.67
CA LYS A 265 -10.91 -3.75 11.47
C LYS A 265 -11.31 -2.42 12.13
N ASN A 266 -12.12 -1.58 11.46
CA ASN A 266 -12.43 -0.20 11.91
C ASN A 266 -13.90 0.02 12.28
N LEU A 267 -14.72 -1.04 12.39
CA LEU A 267 -16.14 -1.02 12.77
C LEU A 267 -17.02 -0.05 11.94
N SER A 268 -16.57 0.36 10.75
CA SER A 268 -17.33 1.26 9.88
C SER A 268 -18.35 0.47 9.06
N THR A 269 -19.64 0.65 9.36
CA THR A 269 -20.72 -0.09 8.68
C THR A 269 -21.12 0.50 7.31
N MET A 270 -20.57 1.65 6.91
CA MET A 270 -21.00 2.37 5.69
C MET A 270 -20.82 1.54 4.41
N TYR A 271 -19.70 0.81 4.30
CA TYR A 271 -19.41 0.01 3.09
C TYR A 271 -20.16 -1.32 3.05
N HIS A 272 -20.88 -1.72 4.12
CA HIS A 272 -21.72 -2.92 4.09
C HIS A 272 -22.84 -2.83 3.03
N PHE A 273 -23.28 -1.62 2.70
CA PHE A 273 -24.23 -1.39 1.60
C PHE A 273 -23.64 -1.63 0.20
N MET A 274 -22.31 -1.75 0.07
CA MET A 274 -21.59 -1.75 -1.21
C MET A 274 -20.91 -3.08 -1.52
N VAL A 275 -20.29 -3.69 -0.51
CA VAL A 275 -19.56 -4.96 -0.61
C VAL A 275 -20.04 -5.91 0.48
N ASN A 276 -20.11 -7.20 0.13
CA ASN A 276 -20.52 -8.27 1.02
C ASN A 276 -19.74 -9.55 0.72
N LYS A 277 -19.82 -10.51 1.65
CA LYS A 277 -19.11 -11.79 1.58
C LYS A 277 -19.28 -12.51 0.24
N CYS A 278 -20.51 -12.74 -0.20
CA CYS A 278 -20.81 -13.48 -1.43
C CYS A 278 -20.18 -12.83 -2.67
N VAL A 279 -20.19 -11.50 -2.74
CA VAL A 279 -19.55 -10.77 -3.84
C VAL A 279 -18.03 -10.92 -3.80
N VAL A 280 -17.41 -10.84 -2.62
CA VAL A 280 -15.96 -11.03 -2.45
C VAL A 280 -15.55 -12.45 -2.81
N ILE A 281 -16.26 -13.47 -2.32
CA ILE A 281 -16.00 -14.88 -2.64
C ILE A 281 -16.15 -15.13 -4.15
N GLU A 282 -17.15 -14.54 -4.83
CA GLU A 282 -17.28 -14.66 -6.29
C GLU A 282 -16.05 -14.09 -7.02
N PHE A 283 -15.49 -12.97 -6.55
CA PHE A 283 -14.31 -12.35 -7.15
C PHE A 283 -13.04 -13.18 -6.90
N VAL A 284 -12.84 -13.66 -5.67
CA VAL A 284 -11.70 -14.51 -5.30
C VAL A 284 -11.76 -15.84 -6.06
N ARG A 285 -12.94 -16.45 -6.19
CA ARG A 285 -13.16 -17.67 -7.00
C ARG A 285 -12.72 -17.48 -8.44
N MET A 286 -13.16 -16.38 -9.06
CA MET A 286 -12.84 -16.07 -10.46
C MET A 286 -11.33 -15.90 -10.63
N ILE A 287 -10.69 -15.13 -9.76
CA ILE A 287 -9.24 -14.92 -9.81
C ILE A 287 -8.47 -16.22 -9.57
N SER A 288 -8.76 -16.95 -8.49
CA SER A 288 -8.09 -18.21 -8.15
C SER A 288 -8.16 -19.22 -9.31
N ARG A 289 -9.34 -19.37 -9.93
CA ARG A 289 -9.52 -20.22 -11.10
C ARG A 289 -8.69 -19.76 -12.30
N GLN A 290 -8.70 -18.45 -12.60
CA GLN A 290 -7.94 -17.90 -13.71
C GLN A 290 -6.42 -18.02 -13.49
N LEU A 291 -5.93 -17.82 -12.26
CA LEU A 291 -4.53 -18.07 -11.93
C LEU A 291 -4.14 -19.53 -12.18
N GLY A 292 -5.00 -20.49 -11.82
CA GLY A 292 -4.79 -21.90 -12.16
C GLY A 292 -4.69 -22.17 -13.67
N LEU A 293 -5.53 -21.53 -14.48
CA LEU A 293 -5.47 -21.65 -15.95
C LEU A 293 -4.20 -21.01 -16.52
N VAL A 294 -3.77 -19.87 -15.97
CA VAL A 294 -2.52 -19.21 -16.39
C VAL A 294 -1.32 -20.09 -16.07
N LEU A 295 -1.23 -20.64 -14.86
CA LEU A 295 -0.12 -21.54 -14.47
C LEU A 295 -0.03 -22.73 -15.44
N HIS A 296 -1.16 -23.37 -15.77
CA HIS A 296 -1.17 -24.47 -16.72
C HIS A 296 -0.71 -24.03 -18.13
N CYS A 297 -1.21 -22.90 -18.64
CA CYS A 297 -0.81 -22.38 -19.95
C CYS A 297 0.68 -21.97 -19.97
N VAL A 298 1.22 -21.48 -18.85
CA VAL A 298 2.64 -21.14 -18.72
C VAL A 298 3.50 -22.39 -18.80
N GLU A 299 3.12 -23.48 -18.14
CA GLU A 299 3.83 -24.76 -18.25
C GLU A 299 3.84 -25.31 -19.68
N GLU A 300 2.73 -25.18 -20.42
CA GLU A 300 2.70 -25.54 -21.85
C GLU A 300 3.66 -24.68 -22.69
N ILE A 301 3.71 -23.36 -22.42
CA ILE A 301 4.63 -22.44 -23.09
C ILE A 301 6.09 -22.78 -22.77
N LYS A 302 6.41 -23.04 -21.50
CA LYS A 302 7.76 -23.46 -21.06
C LYS A 302 8.18 -24.74 -21.78
N ALA A 303 7.30 -25.75 -21.82
CA ALA A 303 7.58 -27.02 -22.51
C ALA A 303 7.84 -26.84 -24.01
N GLU A 304 7.05 -26.00 -24.69
CA GLU A 304 7.28 -25.68 -26.11
C GLU A 304 8.55 -24.85 -26.33
N LEU A 305 8.87 -23.90 -25.45
CA LEU A 305 10.12 -23.14 -25.50
C LEU A 305 11.34 -24.06 -25.34
N VAL A 306 11.31 -25.03 -24.42
CA VAL A 306 12.38 -26.02 -24.25
C VAL A 306 12.55 -26.86 -25.52
N LYS A 307 11.46 -27.26 -26.19
CA LYS A 307 11.55 -27.97 -27.49
C LYS A 307 12.19 -27.11 -28.57
N ILE A 308 11.79 -25.84 -28.68
CA ILE A 308 12.37 -24.89 -29.64
C ILE A 308 13.86 -24.66 -29.34
N LEU A 309 14.24 -24.45 -28.08
CA LEU A 309 15.62 -24.25 -27.66
C LEU A 309 16.51 -25.44 -28.03
N LYS A 310 16.04 -26.67 -27.78
CA LYS A 310 16.74 -27.90 -28.19
C LYS A 310 16.90 -27.98 -29.71
N GLU A 311 15.80 -27.82 -30.46
CA GLU A 311 15.80 -27.90 -31.92
C GLU A 311 16.79 -26.91 -32.55
N PHE A 312 16.84 -25.67 -32.04
CA PHE A 312 17.68 -24.62 -32.58
C PHE A 312 19.13 -24.69 -32.08
N GLN A 313 19.39 -25.22 -30.87
CA GLN A 313 20.77 -25.50 -30.44
C GLN A 313 21.41 -26.61 -31.29
N ASP A 314 20.66 -27.69 -31.57
CA ASP A 314 21.16 -28.79 -32.40
C ASP A 314 21.49 -28.32 -33.83
N ARG A 315 20.64 -27.44 -34.39
CA ARG A 315 20.89 -26.80 -35.69
C ARG A 315 22.11 -25.89 -35.67
N ASP A 316 22.26 -25.08 -34.63
CA ASP A 316 23.40 -24.17 -34.47
C ASP A 316 24.72 -24.95 -34.34
N ILE A 317 24.76 -25.98 -33.49
CA ILE A 317 25.93 -26.88 -33.34
C ILE A 317 26.26 -27.59 -34.67
N LYS A 318 25.24 -28.11 -35.38
CA LYS A 318 25.43 -28.76 -36.68
C LYS A 318 25.98 -27.80 -37.73
N MET A 319 25.51 -26.56 -37.75
CA MET A 319 26.02 -25.52 -38.63
C MET A 319 27.47 -25.17 -38.28
N GLU A 320 27.77 -24.94 -37.00
CA GLU A 320 29.14 -24.64 -36.54
C GLU A 320 30.12 -25.75 -36.90
N ASN A 321 29.74 -27.01 -36.70
CA ASN A 321 30.58 -28.16 -37.06
C ASN A 321 30.77 -28.28 -38.58
N THR A 322 29.74 -28.00 -39.38
CA THR A 322 29.88 -27.96 -40.85
C THR A 322 30.86 -26.87 -41.28
N PHE A 323 30.73 -25.65 -40.74
CA PHE A 323 31.67 -24.54 -41.04
C PHE A 323 33.10 -24.86 -40.59
N LEU A 324 33.28 -25.49 -39.43
CA LEU A 324 34.59 -25.93 -38.93
C LEU A 324 35.21 -26.96 -39.89
N ASN A 325 34.47 -27.99 -40.27
CA ASN A 325 34.95 -29.04 -41.17
C ASN A 325 35.27 -28.51 -42.57
N GLU A 326 34.40 -27.67 -43.14
CA GLU A 326 34.66 -27.01 -44.43
C GLU A 326 35.89 -26.11 -44.38
N SER A 327 36.09 -25.39 -43.27
CA SER A 327 37.28 -24.55 -43.07
C SER A 327 38.55 -25.39 -42.99
N VAL A 328 38.51 -26.55 -42.32
CA VAL A 328 39.62 -27.50 -42.24
C VAL A 328 39.94 -28.09 -43.62
N GLU A 329 38.93 -28.53 -44.38
CA GLU A 329 39.12 -29.05 -45.75
C GLU A 329 39.69 -27.98 -46.69
N LYS A 330 39.25 -26.73 -46.58
CA LYS A 330 39.83 -25.63 -47.35
C LYS A 330 41.29 -25.40 -46.96
N ILE A 331 41.64 -25.42 -45.68
CA ILE A 331 43.04 -25.35 -45.22
C ILE A 331 43.87 -26.52 -45.78
N LYS A 332 43.29 -27.73 -45.86
CA LYS A 332 43.89 -28.90 -46.54
C LYS A 332 44.03 -28.74 -48.06
N SER A 333 43.39 -27.77 -48.68
CA SER A 333 43.56 -27.48 -50.12
C SER A 333 44.58 -26.37 -50.41
N LEU A 334 44.97 -25.58 -49.40
CA LEU A 334 45.90 -24.47 -49.56
C LEU A 334 47.36 -24.95 -49.50
N GLU A 335 48.26 -24.27 -50.23
CA GLU A 335 49.71 -24.47 -50.16
C GLU A 335 50.30 -23.63 -49.02
N ILE A 336 50.37 -24.22 -47.82
CA ILE A 336 50.86 -23.55 -46.59
C ILE A 336 52.01 -24.36 -45.99
N ASN A 337 53.05 -23.69 -45.49
CA ASN A 337 54.15 -24.34 -44.76
C ASN A 337 53.65 -25.04 -43.48
N LYS A 338 54.06 -26.30 -43.26
CA LYS A 338 53.62 -27.17 -42.13
C LYS A 338 52.12 -27.41 -42.07
N LYS A 339 51.49 -27.59 -43.24
CA LYS A 339 50.07 -27.89 -43.42
C LYS A 339 49.56 -29.02 -42.52
N ASP A 340 50.28 -30.14 -42.48
CA ASP A 340 49.87 -31.33 -41.73
C ASP A 340 49.86 -31.09 -40.22
N ASP A 341 50.81 -30.30 -39.69
CA ASP A 341 50.86 -29.89 -38.27
C ASP A 341 49.71 -28.94 -37.90
N VAL A 342 49.34 -28.04 -38.82
CA VAL A 342 48.25 -27.07 -38.59
C VAL A 342 46.89 -27.77 -38.61
N VAL A 343 46.68 -28.66 -39.58
CA VAL A 343 45.45 -29.46 -39.73
C VAL A 343 45.29 -30.41 -38.55
N SER A 344 46.35 -31.13 -38.15
CA SER A 344 46.31 -32.02 -36.99
C SER A 344 46.03 -31.26 -35.69
N ARG A 345 46.62 -30.06 -35.49
CA ARG A 345 46.31 -29.19 -34.35
C ARG A 345 44.84 -28.78 -34.30
N PHE A 346 44.23 -28.40 -35.43
CA PHE A 346 42.81 -28.04 -35.46
C PHE A 346 41.90 -29.25 -35.27
N ASN A 347 42.23 -30.40 -35.86
CA ASN A 347 41.46 -31.64 -35.66
C ASN A 347 41.48 -32.09 -34.19
N VAL A 348 42.63 -31.99 -33.52
CA VAL A 348 42.74 -32.27 -32.08
C VAL A 348 41.92 -31.26 -31.26
N LYS A 349 41.95 -29.97 -31.61
CA LYS A 349 41.12 -28.95 -30.93
C LYS A 349 39.61 -29.16 -31.13
N ILE A 350 39.19 -29.60 -32.33
CA ILE A 350 37.80 -29.94 -32.65
C ILE A 350 37.36 -31.19 -31.89
N GLN A 351 38.18 -32.25 -31.90
CA GLN A 351 37.87 -33.52 -31.23
C GLN A 351 37.88 -33.43 -29.70
N ASN A 352 38.78 -32.64 -29.12
CA ASN A 352 38.89 -32.49 -27.67
C ASN A 352 37.91 -31.44 -27.09
N GLY A 353 37.18 -30.68 -27.91
CA GLY A 353 36.21 -29.67 -27.45
C GLY A 353 36.80 -28.49 -26.65
N THR A 354 38.13 -28.36 -26.60
CA THR A 354 38.86 -27.46 -25.69
C THR A 354 38.77 -25.96 -25.99
N ALA A 355 38.20 -25.54 -27.12
CA ALA A 355 38.11 -24.13 -27.52
C ALA A 355 36.75 -23.76 -28.11
N ASN A 356 36.29 -22.53 -27.83
CA ASN A 356 35.03 -22.00 -28.36
C ASN A 356 35.03 -22.05 -29.90
N SER A 357 34.04 -22.71 -30.49
CA SER A 357 33.86 -22.90 -31.94
C SER A 357 33.97 -21.60 -32.72
N GLU A 358 33.43 -20.49 -32.20
CA GLU A 358 33.50 -19.20 -32.87
C GLU A 358 34.91 -18.58 -32.88
N SER A 359 35.71 -18.86 -31.85
CA SER A 359 37.12 -18.45 -31.79
C SER A 359 37.99 -19.25 -32.76
N LEU A 360 37.71 -20.55 -32.89
CA LEU A 360 38.37 -21.44 -33.84
C LEU A 360 38.06 -21.06 -35.28
N ILE A 361 36.78 -20.77 -35.59
CA ILE A 361 36.36 -20.28 -36.91
C ILE A 361 37.09 -18.97 -37.23
N LYS A 362 37.19 -18.01 -36.28
CA LYS A 362 37.93 -16.76 -36.49
C LYS A 362 39.42 -17.00 -36.73
N GLU A 363 40.04 -17.93 -36.02
CA GLU A 363 41.45 -18.30 -36.18
C GLU A 363 41.71 -18.93 -37.55
N MET A 364 40.87 -19.88 -37.97
CA MET A 364 40.92 -20.52 -39.29
C MET A 364 40.69 -19.51 -40.42
N MET A 365 39.69 -18.63 -40.29
CA MET A 365 39.40 -17.59 -41.29
C MET A 365 40.55 -16.59 -41.42
N ARG A 366 41.30 -16.30 -40.35
CA ARG A 366 42.51 -15.46 -40.42
C ARG A 366 43.63 -16.12 -41.23
N ILE A 367 43.77 -17.45 -41.14
CA ILE A 367 44.77 -18.21 -41.90
C ILE A 367 44.36 -18.23 -43.38
N ILE A 368 43.10 -18.55 -43.70
CA ILE A 368 42.59 -18.60 -45.07
C ILE A 368 42.67 -17.22 -45.74
N ARG A 369 42.40 -16.13 -45.01
CA ARG A 369 42.43 -14.76 -45.55
C ARG A 369 43.79 -14.34 -46.09
N LYS A 370 44.89 -14.93 -45.59
CA LYS A 370 46.25 -14.62 -46.09
C LYS A 370 46.52 -15.20 -47.49
N THR A 371 45.72 -16.17 -47.93
CA THR A 371 45.95 -16.92 -49.18
C THR A 371 44.78 -16.77 -50.16
N ASP A 372 43.54 -16.63 -49.66
CA ASP A 372 42.31 -16.55 -50.47
C ASP A 372 41.30 -15.60 -49.78
N GLU A 373 41.47 -14.30 -49.99
CA GLU A 373 40.62 -13.25 -49.37
C GLU A 373 39.18 -13.31 -49.89
N CYS A 374 39.00 -13.59 -51.18
CA CYS A 374 37.69 -13.74 -51.82
C CYS A 374 36.88 -14.86 -51.15
N CYS A 375 37.49 -16.03 -50.89
CA CYS A 375 36.83 -17.12 -50.19
C CYS A 375 36.35 -16.74 -48.78
N VAL A 376 37.14 -15.97 -48.03
CA VAL A 376 36.74 -15.51 -46.69
C VAL A 376 35.57 -14.54 -46.76
N THR A 377 35.56 -13.62 -47.73
CA THR A 377 34.41 -12.72 -47.91
C THR A 377 33.13 -13.47 -48.25
N THR A 378 33.21 -14.50 -49.11
CA THR A 378 32.07 -15.37 -49.46
C THR A 378 31.60 -16.18 -48.24
N LYS A 379 32.50 -16.79 -47.47
CA LYS A 379 32.13 -17.57 -46.27
C LYS A 379 31.54 -16.70 -45.15
N ILE A 380 31.99 -15.46 -45.00
CA ILE A 380 31.39 -14.49 -44.07
C ILE A 380 29.98 -14.12 -44.53
N ALA A 381 29.77 -13.90 -45.83
CA ALA A 381 28.44 -13.65 -46.39
C ALA A 381 27.52 -14.86 -46.22
N GLU A 382 27.99 -16.08 -46.48
CA GLU A 382 27.24 -17.33 -46.25
C GLU A 382 26.82 -17.48 -44.78
N LYS A 383 27.75 -17.26 -43.83
CA LYS A 383 27.44 -17.29 -42.39
C LYS A 383 26.42 -16.22 -42.00
N ARG A 384 26.47 -15.03 -42.62
CA ARG A 384 25.50 -13.95 -42.37
C ARG A 384 24.12 -14.31 -42.90
N THR A 385 24.02 -14.76 -44.15
CA THR A 385 22.76 -15.23 -44.76
C THR A 385 22.14 -16.37 -43.96
N TYR A 386 22.96 -17.32 -43.48
CA TYR A 386 22.46 -18.40 -42.62
C TYR A 386 21.92 -17.87 -41.30
N LYS A 387 22.61 -16.94 -40.61
CA LYS A 387 22.10 -16.34 -39.36
C LYS A 387 20.77 -15.59 -39.58
N GLU A 388 20.62 -14.92 -40.73
CA GLU A 388 19.37 -14.26 -41.11
C GLU A 388 18.24 -15.26 -41.36
N GLN A 389 18.52 -16.37 -42.06
CA GLN A 389 17.58 -17.48 -42.27
C GLN A 389 17.21 -18.19 -40.97
N PHE A 390 18.19 -18.49 -40.11
CA PHE A 390 17.99 -19.10 -38.79
C PHE A 390 17.05 -18.24 -37.93
N LYS A 391 17.27 -16.93 -37.93
CA LYS A 391 16.40 -15.98 -37.22
C LYS A 391 14.98 -15.95 -37.81
N ALA A 392 14.84 -15.96 -39.14
CA ALA A 392 13.54 -16.00 -39.81
C ALA A 392 12.77 -17.31 -39.51
N ASP A 393 13.45 -18.45 -39.53
CA ASP A 393 12.91 -19.77 -39.19
C ASP A 393 12.48 -19.84 -37.72
N LEU A 394 13.31 -19.30 -36.82
CA LEU A 394 12.98 -19.21 -35.39
C LEU A 394 11.72 -18.38 -35.15
N MET A 395 11.61 -17.22 -35.80
CA MET A 395 10.40 -16.40 -35.73
C MET A 395 9.17 -17.12 -36.27
N MET A 396 9.31 -17.85 -37.39
CA MET A 396 8.21 -18.62 -37.96
C MET A 396 7.76 -19.72 -36.99
N ARG A 397 8.72 -20.40 -36.35
CA ARG A 397 8.45 -21.45 -35.36
C ARG A 397 7.73 -20.90 -34.13
N ILE A 398 8.19 -19.76 -33.60
CA ILE A 398 7.52 -19.07 -32.49
C ILE A 398 6.11 -18.66 -32.88
N ARG A 399 5.88 -18.08 -34.07
CA ARG A 399 4.53 -17.72 -34.53
C ARG A 399 3.61 -18.92 -34.64
N ARG A 400 4.13 -20.07 -35.10
CA ARG A 400 3.36 -21.30 -35.30
C ARG A 400 3.02 -22.00 -33.99
N ASN A 401 4.00 -22.16 -33.10
CA ASN A 401 3.84 -22.96 -31.88
C ASN A 401 3.42 -22.09 -30.67
N LEU A 402 3.88 -20.84 -30.61
CA LEU A 402 3.59 -19.87 -29.53
C LEU A 402 2.72 -18.72 -30.05
N HIS A 403 1.56 -19.08 -30.61
CA HIS A 403 0.57 -18.18 -31.23
C HIS A 403 0.07 -17.02 -30.36
N ARG A 404 0.41 -17.01 -29.06
CA ARG A 404 -0.04 -16.04 -28.05
C ARG A 404 1.03 -15.04 -27.64
N THR A 405 2.20 -15.09 -28.27
CA THR A 405 3.31 -14.16 -28.04
C THR A 405 2.97 -12.79 -28.64
N LYS A 406 2.94 -11.72 -27.84
CA LYS A 406 2.66 -10.35 -28.37
C LYS A 406 3.78 -9.87 -29.29
N HIS A 407 5.03 -10.22 -28.97
CA HIS A 407 6.22 -9.84 -29.73
C HIS A 407 7.13 -11.06 -30.03
N PRO A 408 6.81 -11.87 -31.07
CA PRO A 408 7.61 -13.03 -31.45
C PRO A 408 9.08 -12.71 -31.73
N GLN A 409 9.36 -11.48 -32.18
CA GLN A 409 10.71 -10.97 -32.43
C GLN A 409 11.55 -10.93 -31.16
N ASN A 410 10.99 -10.40 -30.06
CA ASN A 410 11.71 -10.26 -28.79
C ASN A 410 12.07 -11.64 -28.21
N VAL A 411 11.11 -12.57 -28.25
CA VAL A 411 11.33 -13.96 -27.84
C VAL A 411 12.44 -14.61 -28.69
N ALA A 412 12.43 -14.40 -30.01
CA ALA A 412 13.47 -14.93 -30.89
C ALA A 412 14.87 -14.35 -30.59
N ASP A 413 14.96 -13.04 -30.36
CA ASP A 413 16.22 -12.37 -30.03
C ASP A 413 16.76 -12.84 -28.68
N ARG A 414 15.88 -13.10 -27.72
CA ARG A 414 16.26 -13.60 -26.40
C ARG A 414 16.69 -15.05 -26.41
N ILE A 415 15.98 -15.90 -27.16
CA ILE A 415 16.42 -17.29 -27.43
C ILE A 415 17.82 -17.28 -28.03
N ASN A 416 18.08 -16.44 -29.04
CA ASN A 416 19.42 -16.32 -29.62
C ASN A 416 20.46 -15.85 -28.60
N ALA A 417 20.14 -14.89 -27.74
CA ALA A 417 21.04 -14.42 -26.70
C ALA A 417 21.39 -15.52 -25.68
N GLU A 418 20.40 -16.30 -25.23
CA GLU A 418 20.61 -17.41 -24.28
C GLU A 418 21.38 -18.57 -24.91
N LEU A 419 21.09 -18.93 -26.16
CA LEU A 419 21.83 -19.97 -26.90
C LEU A 419 23.32 -19.61 -27.06
N ASN A 420 23.64 -18.33 -27.29
CA ASN A 420 25.03 -17.86 -27.38
C ASN A 420 25.78 -17.93 -26.05
N ARG A 421 25.07 -17.82 -24.91
CA ARG A 421 25.70 -17.82 -23.57
C ARG A 421 26.09 -19.21 -23.09
N ARG A 422 25.41 -20.28 -23.53
CA ARG A 422 25.67 -21.73 -23.22
C ARG A 422 25.86 -22.12 -21.74
N ASN A 423 25.51 -21.26 -20.78
CA ASN A 423 25.85 -21.43 -19.35
C ASN A 423 24.66 -21.87 -18.47
N LYS A 424 23.45 -22.03 -19.04
CA LYS A 424 22.23 -22.35 -18.29
C LYS A 424 21.54 -23.60 -18.84
N SER A 425 20.73 -24.27 -18.02
CA SER A 425 19.84 -25.33 -18.51
C SER A 425 18.74 -24.72 -19.39
N PHE A 426 18.19 -25.51 -20.31
CA PHE A 426 17.06 -25.06 -21.15
C PHE A 426 15.82 -24.68 -20.34
N VAL A 427 15.62 -25.33 -19.19
CA VAL A 427 14.49 -25.05 -18.30
C VAL A 427 14.64 -23.64 -17.73
N CYS A 428 15.82 -23.30 -17.19
CA CYS A 428 16.10 -21.96 -16.67
C CYS A 428 16.00 -20.89 -17.77
N MET A 429 16.45 -21.18 -19.00
CA MET A 429 16.30 -20.25 -20.13
C MET A 429 14.82 -20.00 -20.47
N ALA A 430 13.98 -21.05 -20.45
CA ALA A 430 12.56 -20.92 -20.73
C ALA A 430 11.84 -20.13 -19.63
N GLU A 431 12.19 -20.34 -18.35
CA GLU A 431 11.69 -19.55 -17.22
C GLU A 431 12.05 -18.08 -17.35
N ASP A 432 13.31 -17.76 -17.66
CA ASP A 432 13.78 -16.39 -17.87
C ASP A 432 12.99 -15.69 -19.00
N ILE A 433 12.72 -16.39 -20.11
CA ILE A 433 11.94 -15.87 -21.24
C ILE A 433 10.48 -15.62 -20.82
N VAL A 434 9.84 -16.57 -20.13
CA VAL A 434 8.44 -16.43 -19.69
C VAL A 434 8.27 -15.28 -18.70
N ALA A 435 9.20 -15.14 -17.75
CA ALA A 435 9.15 -14.10 -16.72
C ALA A 435 9.24 -12.68 -17.30
N SER A 436 9.87 -12.53 -18.46
CA SER A 436 10.29 -11.23 -19.00
C SER A 436 9.58 -10.82 -20.28
N GLU A 437 9.09 -11.77 -21.08
CA GLU A 437 8.39 -11.50 -22.33
C GLU A 437 6.86 -11.45 -22.14
N SER A 438 6.16 -10.90 -23.13
CA SER A 438 4.72 -10.67 -23.03
C SER A 438 3.88 -11.68 -23.82
N PHE A 439 3.05 -12.42 -23.10
CA PHE A 439 2.12 -13.41 -23.63
C PHE A 439 0.67 -12.96 -23.36
N SER A 440 -0.21 -13.02 -24.36
CA SER A 440 -1.63 -12.70 -24.19
C SER A 440 -2.41 -13.89 -23.64
N MET A 441 -3.11 -13.65 -22.53
CA MET A 441 -3.94 -14.62 -21.82
C MET A 441 -5.43 -14.28 -21.89
N ASP A 442 -5.84 -13.29 -22.70
CA ASP A 442 -7.22 -12.79 -22.77
C ASP A 442 -8.27 -13.86 -23.16
N HIS A 443 -7.82 -14.90 -23.88
CA HIS A 443 -8.64 -16.01 -24.32
C HIS A 443 -9.09 -16.93 -23.17
N LEU A 444 -8.40 -16.92 -22.02
CA LEU A 444 -8.74 -17.72 -20.83
C LEU A 444 -10.03 -17.24 -20.14
N LEU A 445 -10.42 -15.98 -20.36
CA LEU A 445 -11.63 -15.40 -19.77
C LEU A 445 -12.89 -15.92 -20.47
N SER A 446 -13.58 -16.84 -19.79
CA SER A 446 -14.87 -17.37 -20.23
C SER A 446 -15.98 -16.30 -20.20
N GLY A 447 -17.12 -16.59 -20.84
CA GLY A 447 -18.30 -15.71 -20.78
C GLY A 447 -18.78 -15.42 -19.35
N LYS A 448 -18.67 -16.39 -18.44
CA LYS A 448 -18.98 -16.24 -17.02
C LYS A 448 -17.99 -15.30 -16.33
N ASP A 449 -16.70 -15.48 -16.57
CA ASP A 449 -15.66 -14.59 -16.01
C ASP A 449 -15.87 -13.16 -16.45
N ARG A 450 -16.11 -12.94 -17.74
CA ARG A 450 -16.36 -11.59 -18.28
C ARG A 450 -17.55 -10.92 -17.60
N ARG A 451 -18.60 -11.67 -17.20
CA ARG A 451 -19.72 -11.13 -16.42
C ARG A 451 -19.30 -10.77 -15.00
N THR A 452 -18.56 -11.65 -14.32
CA THR A 452 -18.01 -11.38 -12.97
C THR A 452 -17.04 -10.20 -12.98
N VAL A 453 -16.17 -10.07 -13.98
CA VAL A 453 -15.28 -8.91 -14.19
C VAL A 453 -16.08 -7.62 -14.34
N ARG A 454 -17.19 -7.62 -15.11
CA ARG A 454 -18.06 -6.43 -15.20
C ARG A 454 -18.73 -6.09 -13.86
N LYS A 455 -19.18 -7.10 -13.12
CA LYS A 455 -19.76 -6.92 -11.77
C LYS A 455 -18.73 -6.34 -10.80
N LEU A 456 -17.51 -6.86 -10.81
CA LEU A 456 -16.35 -6.37 -10.07
C LEU A 456 -16.06 -4.92 -10.41
N LYS A 457 -15.87 -4.58 -11.69
CA LYS A 457 -15.59 -3.20 -12.11
C LYS A 457 -16.69 -2.22 -11.67
N LYS A 458 -17.97 -2.64 -11.72
CA LYS A 458 -19.10 -1.83 -11.23
C LYS A 458 -19.06 -1.63 -9.71
N CYS A 459 -18.76 -2.69 -8.95
CA CYS A 459 -18.62 -2.64 -7.49
C CYS A 459 -17.43 -1.74 -7.10
N TYR A 460 -16.26 -2.00 -7.67
CA TYR A 460 -15.04 -1.20 -7.52
C TYR A 460 -15.28 0.28 -7.82
N THR A 461 -15.88 0.60 -8.97
CA THR A 461 -16.11 1.99 -9.40
C THR A 461 -16.94 2.75 -8.37
N LYS A 462 -18.04 2.16 -7.89
CA LYS A 462 -18.90 2.80 -6.89
C LYS A 462 -18.19 2.97 -5.55
N MET A 463 -17.51 1.92 -5.08
CA MET A 463 -16.77 1.96 -3.81
C MET A 463 -15.64 2.97 -3.83
N LYS A 464 -14.80 2.94 -4.87
CA LYS A 464 -13.68 3.88 -4.99
C LYS A 464 -14.18 5.32 -5.11
N GLN A 465 -15.29 5.54 -5.79
CA GLN A 465 -15.92 6.86 -5.87
C GLN A 465 -16.36 7.38 -4.50
N PHE A 466 -17.12 6.58 -3.74
CA PHE A 466 -17.55 6.97 -2.40
C PHE A 466 -16.38 7.14 -1.43
N TYR A 467 -15.44 6.18 -1.43
CA TYR A 467 -14.22 6.23 -0.64
C TYR A 467 -13.43 7.53 -0.89
N SER A 468 -13.22 7.89 -2.16
CA SER A 468 -12.50 9.11 -2.52
C SER A 468 -13.26 10.37 -2.08
N MET A 469 -14.58 10.41 -2.26
CA MET A 469 -15.40 11.55 -1.84
C MET A 469 -15.45 11.72 -0.33
N ALA A 470 -15.59 10.62 0.42
CA ALA A 470 -15.57 10.63 1.88
C ALA A 470 -14.20 11.10 2.40
N LYS A 471 -13.10 10.67 1.77
CA LYS A 471 -11.74 11.10 2.11
C LYS A 471 -11.52 12.60 1.84
N ILE A 472 -11.95 13.09 0.67
CA ILE A 472 -11.92 14.53 0.33
C ILE A 472 -12.69 15.32 1.39
N HIS A 473 -13.92 14.91 1.69
CA HIS A 473 -14.76 15.56 2.70
C HIS A 473 -14.05 15.61 4.06
N GLY A 474 -13.48 14.48 4.52
CA GLY A 474 -12.73 14.41 5.78
C GLY A 474 -11.62 15.46 5.87
N HIS A 475 -10.77 15.57 4.84
CA HIS A 475 -9.68 16.55 4.84
C HIS A 475 -10.15 18.01 4.72
N PHE A 476 -11.21 18.29 3.95
CA PHE A 476 -11.75 19.66 3.89
C PHE A 476 -12.47 20.06 5.18
N THR A 477 -13.08 19.12 5.89
CA THR A 477 -13.63 19.36 7.23
C THR A 477 -12.53 19.63 8.25
N GLN A 478 -11.40 18.91 8.18
CA GLN A 478 -10.20 19.19 9.00
C GLN A 478 -9.68 20.62 8.77
N VAL A 479 -9.59 21.08 7.52
CA VAL A 479 -9.18 22.45 7.17
C VAL A 479 -10.20 23.49 7.65
N ALA A 480 -11.49 23.19 7.61
CA ALA A 480 -12.51 24.12 8.10
C ALA A 480 -12.50 24.29 9.63
N GLN A 481 -12.03 23.27 10.36
CA GLN A 481 -11.94 23.26 11.83
C GLN A 481 -10.60 23.73 12.38
N SER A 482 -9.58 23.85 11.52
CA SER A 482 -8.24 24.29 11.90
C SER A 482 -8.18 25.79 12.16
N ASP A 483 -7.43 26.19 13.18
CA ASP A 483 -7.15 27.58 13.51
C ASP A 483 -6.16 28.24 12.52
N PRO A 484 -6.56 29.29 11.78
CA PRO A 484 -5.67 30.03 10.89
C PRO A 484 -4.50 30.72 11.62
N GLU A 485 -4.61 30.99 12.92
CA GLU A 485 -3.54 31.60 13.73
C GLU A 485 -2.34 30.66 13.86
N GLN A 486 -2.58 29.34 13.89
CA GLN A 486 -1.55 28.30 13.78
C GLN A 486 -1.10 28.08 12.32
N SER A 487 -0.60 29.16 11.71
CA SER A 487 -0.38 29.24 10.26
C SER A 487 0.43 28.08 9.67
N ASP A 488 1.35 27.48 10.41
CA ASP A 488 2.19 26.38 9.92
C ASP A 488 1.47 25.03 9.85
N ILE A 489 0.68 24.70 10.87
CA ILE A 489 -0.16 23.50 10.92
C ILE A 489 -1.29 23.65 9.91
N PHE A 490 -1.94 24.82 9.92
CA PHE A 490 -2.99 25.19 8.99
C PHE A 490 -2.54 25.00 7.53
N LEU A 491 -1.38 25.56 7.15
CA LEU A 491 -0.89 25.49 5.78
C LEU A 491 -0.54 24.06 5.37
N ALA A 492 0.07 23.26 6.25
CA ALA A 492 0.37 21.86 5.99
C ALA A 492 -0.92 21.02 5.82
N CYS A 493 -1.92 21.24 6.66
CA CYS A 493 -3.24 20.61 6.56
C CYS A 493 -3.93 20.98 5.23
N LEU A 494 -3.89 22.25 4.82
CA LEU A 494 -4.44 22.69 3.55
C LEU A 494 -3.70 22.07 2.34
N LYS A 495 -2.37 22.08 2.35
CA LYS A 495 -1.57 21.40 1.31
C LYS A 495 -1.93 19.92 1.23
N ARG A 496 -2.14 19.26 2.38
CA ARG A 496 -2.61 17.86 2.43
C ARG A 496 -3.98 17.71 1.76
N ALA A 497 -4.96 18.52 2.11
CA ALA A 497 -6.29 18.47 1.50
C ALA A 497 -6.24 18.65 -0.03
N LEU A 498 -5.43 19.60 -0.53
CA LEU A 498 -5.23 19.80 -1.96
C LEU A 498 -4.55 18.60 -2.64
N THR A 499 -3.56 17.96 -1.99
CA THR A 499 -2.93 16.75 -2.53
C THR A 499 -3.90 15.59 -2.65
N VAL A 500 -4.75 15.38 -1.63
CA VAL A 500 -5.75 14.30 -1.65
C VAL A 500 -6.83 14.58 -2.69
N PHE A 501 -7.27 15.82 -2.81
CA PHE A 501 -8.24 16.20 -3.84
C PHE A 501 -7.66 16.03 -5.25
N GLY A 502 -6.44 16.51 -5.49
CA GLY A 502 -5.74 16.34 -6.76
C GLY A 502 -5.46 14.88 -7.12
N GLU A 503 -5.16 14.02 -6.13
CA GLU A 503 -5.01 12.58 -6.35
C GLU A 503 -6.34 11.98 -6.79
N ALA A 504 -7.44 12.24 -6.06
CA ALA A 504 -8.77 11.73 -6.41
C ALA A 504 -9.27 12.17 -7.79
N MET A 505 -8.77 13.30 -8.32
CA MET A 505 -9.10 13.80 -9.67
C MET A 505 -8.22 13.20 -10.79
N LYS A 506 -7.00 12.76 -10.46
CA LYS A 506 -6.02 12.30 -11.46
C LYS A 506 -6.09 10.80 -11.66
N ASN A 507 -6.51 10.31 -12.82
CA ASN A 507 -6.35 8.88 -13.13
C ASN A 507 -4.86 8.54 -13.31
N THR A 508 -4.30 7.66 -12.47
CA THR A 508 -2.93 7.16 -12.63
C THR A 508 -2.89 5.65 -12.89
N LYS A 509 -1.76 5.19 -13.43
CA LYS A 509 -1.48 3.75 -13.57
C LYS A 509 -1.27 3.06 -12.22
N SER A 510 -1.09 3.75 -11.10
CA SER A 510 -0.84 3.11 -9.79
C SER A 510 -2.09 3.13 -8.90
N THR A 511 -2.93 4.13 -9.08
CA THR A 511 -4.17 4.37 -8.33
C THR A 511 -5.26 4.82 -9.31
N PRO A 512 -6.23 3.96 -9.65
CA PRO A 512 -7.41 4.40 -10.39
C PRO A 512 -8.24 5.28 -9.44
N ASN A 513 -8.38 6.55 -9.78
CA ASN A 513 -9.06 7.56 -8.97
C ASN A 513 -10.49 7.79 -9.49
N MET A 514 -11.25 8.74 -8.92
CA MET A 514 -12.72 8.84 -8.99
C MET A 514 -13.31 8.38 -10.35
N PRO A 515 -13.77 7.12 -10.47
CA PRO A 515 -13.80 6.42 -11.76
C PRO A 515 -15.03 6.71 -12.63
N ASN A 516 -15.77 7.78 -12.36
CA ASN A 516 -17.06 8.04 -13.00
C ASN A 516 -17.06 9.37 -13.76
N LYS A 517 -17.12 9.29 -15.10
CA LYS A 517 -17.23 10.46 -15.99
C LYS A 517 -18.40 11.36 -15.61
N ARG A 518 -19.56 10.79 -15.21
CA ARG A 518 -20.74 11.57 -14.82
C ARG A 518 -20.43 12.46 -13.63
N VAL A 519 -19.83 11.91 -12.59
CA VAL A 519 -19.63 12.68 -11.35
C VAL A 519 -18.48 13.67 -11.50
N ARG A 520 -17.48 13.36 -12.34
CA ARG A 520 -16.51 14.36 -12.79
C ARG A 520 -17.19 15.51 -13.53
N GLN A 521 -18.06 15.23 -14.49
CA GLN A 521 -18.81 16.26 -15.22
C GLN A 521 -19.68 17.11 -14.27
N THR A 522 -20.40 16.47 -13.34
CA THR A 522 -21.20 17.19 -12.34
C THR A 522 -20.32 18.05 -11.44
N LEU A 523 -19.15 17.57 -11.01
CA LEU A 523 -18.19 18.34 -10.22
C LEU A 523 -17.64 19.56 -10.98
N GLU A 524 -17.25 19.36 -12.24
CA GLU A 524 -16.76 20.44 -13.11
C GLU A 524 -17.84 21.51 -13.33
N GLN A 525 -19.12 21.11 -13.40
CA GLN A 525 -20.25 22.02 -13.50
C GLN A 525 -20.57 22.75 -12.17
N LEU A 526 -20.53 22.04 -11.04
CA LEU A 526 -20.81 22.62 -9.72
C LEU A 526 -19.73 23.61 -9.27
N LEU A 527 -18.49 23.43 -9.72
CA LEU A 527 -17.35 24.26 -9.32
C LEU A 527 -16.82 25.03 -10.53
N THR A 528 -15.76 24.52 -11.14
CA THR A 528 -15.19 24.96 -12.43
C THR A 528 -14.34 23.81 -12.98
N SER A 529 -14.22 23.69 -14.31
CA SER A 529 -13.29 22.73 -14.93
C SER A 529 -11.83 22.99 -14.53
N GLN A 530 -11.44 24.27 -14.44
CA GLN A 530 -10.10 24.70 -14.07
C GLN A 530 -9.68 24.29 -12.65
N LEU A 531 -10.63 24.17 -11.71
CA LEU A 531 -10.32 23.73 -10.34
C LEU A 531 -9.69 22.33 -10.32
N ALA A 532 -10.18 21.43 -11.17
CA ALA A 532 -9.63 20.08 -11.29
C ALA A 532 -8.17 20.12 -11.78
N GLU A 533 -7.91 20.90 -12.82
CA GLU A 533 -6.58 21.04 -13.42
C GLU A 533 -5.56 21.63 -12.44
N PHE A 534 -5.94 22.71 -11.73
CA PHE A 534 -5.06 23.33 -10.75
C PHE A 534 -4.81 22.42 -9.54
N ASN A 535 -5.80 21.67 -9.05
CA ASN A 535 -5.58 20.70 -7.97
C ASN A 535 -4.64 19.56 -8.40
N ILE A 536 -4.74 19.08 -9.64
CA ILE A 536 -3.81 18.09 -10.19
C ILE A 536 -2.37 18.64 -10.21
N LEU A 537 -2.20 19.92 -10.58
CA LEU A 537 -0.89 20.57 -10.57
C LEU A 537 -0.35 20.74 -9.16
N HIS A 538 -1.16 21.23 -8.21
CA HIS A 538 -0.80 21.31 -6.78
C HIS A 538 -0.39 19.95 -6.22
N ARG A 539 -1.12 18.87 -6.54
CA ARG A 539 -0.73 17.50 -6.17
C ARG A 539 0.61 17.07 -6.79
N ASN A 540 0.91 17.48 -8.03
CA ASN A 540 2.20 17.18 -8.64
C ASN A 540 3.34 17.99 -8.02
N THR A 541 3.06 19.16 -7.45
CA THR A 541 4.06 20.01 -6.77
C THR A 541 4.29 19.61 -5.31
N TYR A 542 3.23 19.27 -4.58
CA TYR A 542 3.29 19.03 -3.14
C TYR A 542 3.46 17.55 -2.73
N ALA A 543 3.13 16.60 -3.61
CA ALA A 543 3.22 15.15 -3.33
C ALA A 543 4.16 14.42 -4.30
N LYS A 544 5.18 15.13 -4.79
CA LYS A 544 6.28 14.62 -5.61
C LYS A 544 7.56 15.44 -5.32
N ALA A 545 8.61 15.14 -6.09
CA ALA A 545 9.91 15.81 -6.12
C ALA A 545 9.94 17.27 -5.63
N PHE A 546 10.84 17.51 -4.68
CA PHE A 546 11.13 18.82 -4.13
C PHE A 546 11.94 19.65 -5.14
N SER A 547 11.23 20.43 -5.95
CA SER A 547 11.77 21.17 -7.09
C SER A 547 12.33 22.55 -6.73
N LEU A 548 13.20 23.11 -7.57
CA LEU A 548 13.76 24.45 -7.41
C LEU A 548 12.65 25.51 -7.41
N GLN A 549 11.69 25.41 -8.34
CA GLN A 549 10.53 26.30 -8.41
C GLN A 549 9.72 26.35 -7.10
N ARG A 550 9.71 25.26 -6.31
CA ARG A 550 8.99 25.19 -5.04
C ARG A 550 9.69 26.02 -3.96
N LEU A 551 11.02 26.09 -4.00
CA LEU A 551 11.81 26.98 -3.13
C LEU A 551 11.74 28.43 -3.56
N SER A 552 11.66 28.67 -4.87
CA SER A 552 11.71 30.03 -5.42
C SER A 552 10.40 30.81 -5.29
N ILE A 553 9.27 30.16 -4.98
CA ILE A 553 8.09 30.94 -4.60
C ILE A 553 8.44 31.68 -3.31
N ALA A 554 8.31 33.00 -3.29
CA ALA A 554 8.37 33.73 -2.04
C ALA A 554 7.38 33.10 -1.05
N ASP A 555 7.88 32.55 0.05
CA ASP A 555 7.04 31.92 1.10
C ASP A 555 5.90 32.86 1.52
N SER A 556 6.14 34.17 1.48
CA SER A 556 5.14 35.21 1.71
C SER A 556 4.00 35.23 0.68
N LEU A 557 4.23 34.96 -0.60
CA LEU A 557 3.21 34.93 -1.66
C LEU A 557 2.33 33.69 -1.55
N GLU A 558 2.94 32.52 -1.36
CA GLU A 558 2.21 31.26 -1.15
C GLU A 558 1.36 31.36 0.13
N LYS A 559 1.97 31.80 1.23
CA LYS A 559 1.30 32.03 2.51
C LYS A 559 0.15 33.04 2.37
N LYS A 560 0.37 34.23 1.80
CA LYS A 560 -0.69 35.26 1.60
C LYS A 560 -1.86 34.74 0.76
N SER A 561 -1.57 33.91 -0.24
CA SER A 561 -2.58 33.37 -1.16
C SER A 561 -3.42 32.26 -0.50
N LEU A 562 -2.77 31.38 0.28
CA LEU A 562 -3.40 30.21 0.87
C LEU A 562 -4.03 30.46 2.26
N ILE A 563 -3.50 31.39 3.07
CA ILE A 563 -4.01 31.65 4.43
C ILE A 563 -5.46 32.18 4.42
N ASN A 564 -5.83 32.91 3.37
CA ASN A 564 -7.17 33.47 3.18
C ASN A 564 -8.11 32.53 2.43
N LEU A 565 -7.61 31.38 1.95
CA LEU A 565 -8.41 30.45 1.15
C LEU A 565 -9.64 29.92 1.89
N PRO A 566 -9.59 29.55 3.20
CA PRO A 566 -10.74 29.02 3.93
C PRO A 566 -11.98 29.89 3.89
N ASN A 567 -11.81 31.22 3.91
CA ASN A 567 -12.90 32.18 3.86
C ASN A 567 -13.79 32.02 2.61
N TYR A 568 -13.25 31.34 1.59
CA TYR A 568 -13.90 31.12 0.30
C TYR A 568 -14.21 29.64 0.04
N MET A 569 -13.77 28.72 0.91
CA MET A 569 -13.89 27.28 0.70
C MET A 569 -15.28 26.73 1.01
N THR A 570 -16.14 27.48 1.69
CA THR A 570 -17.49 27.03 2.08
C THR A 570 -18.30 26.57 0.88
N VAL A 571 -18.33 27.35 -0.21
CA VAL A 571 -19.05 26.95 -1.44
C VAL A 571 -18.47 25.66 -2.03
N VAL A 572 -17.14 25.53 -2.09
CA VAL A 572 -16.49 24.33 -2.62
C VAL A 572 -16.85 23.10 -1.80
N ARG A 573 -16.77 23.22 -0.47
CA ARG A 573 -17.13 22.15 0.47
C ARG A 573 -18.59 21.73 0.34
N VAL A 574 -19.52 22.69 0.25
CA VAL A 574 -20.95 22.43 0.09
C VAL A 574 -21.26 21.72 -1.23
N MET A 575 -20.61 22.10 -2.32
CA MET A 575 -20.78 21.39 -3.60
C MET A 575 -20.22 19.96 -3.56
N LEU A 576 -19.11 19.72 -2.85
CA LEU A 576 -18.59 18.38 -2.63
C LEU A 576 -19.54 17.53 -1.76
N LEU A 577 -20.17 18.13 -0.75
CA LEU A 577 -21.21 17.49 0.07
C LEU A 577 -22.44 17.11 -0.76
N LEU A 578 -22.89 18.01 -1.66
CA LEU A 578 -23.99 17.72 -2.58
C LEU A 578 -23.71 16.47 -3.43
N LEU A 579 -22.49 16.35 -3.95
CA LEU A 579 -22.08 15.15 -4.68
C LEU A 579 -22.02 13.90 -3.78
N LEU A 580 -21.48 14.02 -2.57
CA LEU A 580 -21.44 12.91 -1.61
C LEU A 580 -22.85 12.37 -1.31
N ILE A 581 -23.82 13.26 -1.13
CA ILE A 581 -25.23 12.91 -0.89
C ILE A 581 -25.82 12.13 -2.08
N LEU A 582 -25.58 12.61 -3.31
CA LEU A 582 -26.08 11.95 -4.53
C LEU A 582 -25.43 10.57 -4.75
N VAL A 583 -24.14 10.44 -4.43
CA VAL A 583 -23.43 9.15 -4.48
C VAL A 583 -23.98 8.18 -3.43
N ALA A 584 -24.22 8.64 -2.19
CA ALA A 584 -24.82 7.82 -1.14
C ALA A 584 -26.23 7.33 -1.54
N ALA A 585 -27.05 8.17 -2.18
CA ALA A 585 -28.35 7.78 -2.70
C ALA A 585 -28.27 6.72 -3.82
N ASP A 586 -27.32 6.84 -4.75
CA ASP A 586 -27.10 5.81 -5.79
C ASP A 586 -26.62 4.47 -5.19
N ILE A 587 -25.85 4.53 -4.09
CA ILE A 587 -25.44 3.35 -3.33
C ILE A 587 -26.66 2.66 -2.71
N ARG A 588 -27.53 3.39 -2.01
CA ARG A 588 -28.76 2.81 -1.44
C ARG A 588 -29.65 2.19 -2.50
N ARG A 589 -29.89 2.90 -3.61
CA ARG A 589 -30.64 2.36 -4.76
C ARG A 589 -30.02 1.05 -5.25
N SER A 590 -28.69 0.98 -5.31
CA SER A 590 -27.97 -0.21 -5.76
C SER A 590 -28.10 -1.37 -4.77
N PHE A 591 -28.04 -1.08 -3.48
CA PHE A 591 -28.23 -2.03 -2.40
C PHE A 591 -29.64 -2.64 -2.42
N TYR A 592 -30.68 -1.82 -2.54
CA TYR A 592 -32.05 -2.33 -2.72
C TYR A 592 -32.18 -3.19 -3.99
N GLY A 593 -31.44 -2.85 -5.05
CA GLY A 593 -31.33 -3.69 -6.24
C GLY A 593 -30.58 -5.01 -6.02
N ILE A 594 -29.69 -5.11 -5.03
CA ILE A 594 -29.08 -6.38 -4.62
C ILE A 594 -30.12 -7.21 -3.85
N LEU A 595 -30.81 -6.62 -2.86
CA LEU A 595 -31.88 -7.28 -2.13
C LEU A 595 -32.98 -7.83 -3.05
N TYR A 596 -33.41 -7.03 -4.04
CA TYR A 596 -34.41 -7.43 -5.03
C TYR A 596 -34.00 -8.69 -5.82
N ARG A 597 -32.69 -8.82 -6.10
CA ARG A 597 -32.12 -9.93 -6.86
C ARG A 597 -31.83 -11.17 -6.02
N CYS A 598 -32.01 -11.14 -4.70
CA CYS A 598 -31.93 -12.35 -3.90
C CYS A 598 -32.98 -13.36 -4.38
N GLY A 599 -32.53 -14.60 -4.61
CA GLY A 599 -33.39 -15.68 -5.11
C GLY A 599 -34.33 -16.24 -4.05
N THR A 600 -33.96 -16.13 -2.77
CA THR A 600 -34.68 -16.71 -1.63
C THR A 600 -34.79 -15.71 -0.47
N LEU A 601 -35.78 -15.91 0.40
CA LEU A 601 -35.91 -15.13 1.64
C LEU A 601 -34.72 -15.33 2.57
N ALA A 602 -34.17 -16.55 2.65
CA ALA A 602 -32.99 -16.84 3.45
C ALA A 602 -31.78 -15.99 3.01
N ALA A 603 -31.49 -15.94 1.70
CA ALA A 603 -30.41 -15.12 1.17
C ALA A 603 -30.67 -13.61 1.39
N LEU A 604 -31.92 -13.16 1.26
CA LEU A 604 -32.32 -11.78 1.51
C LEU A 604 -32.12 -11.39 2.98
N ARG A 605 -32.63 -12.21 3.90
CA ARG A 605 -32.55 -11.98 5.35
C ARG A 605 -31.10 -12.06 5.84
N SER A 606 -30.30 -12.97 5.28
CA SER A 606 -28.87 -13.05 5.59
C SER A 606 -28.09 -11.82 5.14
N LEU A 607 -28.38 -11.29 3.95
CA LEU A 607 -27.80 -10.02 3.50
C LEU A 607 -28.20 -8.85 4.43
N LEU A 608 -29.45 -8.83 4.89
CA LEU A 608 -29.87 -7.84 5.88
C LEU A 608 -29.09 -8.02 7.19
N PHE A 609 -28.97 -9.24 7.73
CA PHE A 609 -28.16 -9.51 8.92
C PHE A 609 -26.74 -8.96 8.80
N TYR A 610 -26.07 -9.22 7.68
CA TYR A 610 -24.74 -8.68 7.38
C TYR A 610 -24.67 -7.14 7.46
N VAL A 611 -25.63 -6.41 6.88
CA VAL A 611 -25.61 -4.94 6.92
C VAL A 611 -25.82 -4.39 8.33
N GLY A 612 -26.53 -5.13 9.18
CA GLY A 612 -26.83 -4.72 10.55
C GLY A 612 -28.06 -3.80 10.66
N LYS A 613 -28.27 -3.27 11.87
CA LYS A 613 -29.42 -2.39 12.19
C LYS A 613 -29.10 -0.91 11.93
N ASP A 614 -27.84 -0.52 12.07
CA ASP A 614 -27.43 0.88 12.05
C ASP A 614 -27.18 1.38 10.63
N ASP A 615 -27.94 2.41 10.22
CA ASP A 615 -27.75 3.07 8.93
C ASP A 615 -26.79 4.26 9.08
N SER A 616 -25.50 3.95 9.20
CA SER A 616 -24.43 4.95 9.24
C SER A 616 -24.37 5.79 7.96
N LEU A 617 -24.73 5.20 6.82
CA LEU A 617 -24.77 5.89 5.52
C LEU A 617 -25.86 6.98 5.50
N TRP A 618 -27.04 6.72 6.09
CA TRP A 618 -28.09 7.73 6.30
C TRP A 618 -27.65 8.85 7.23
N THR A 619 -26.96 8.52 8.31
CA THR A 619 -26.44 9.53 9.24
C THR A 619 -25.53 10.51 8.51
N VAL A 620 -24.52 10.01 7.77
CA VAL A 620 -23.62 10.85 6.97
C VAL A 620 -24.39 11.66 5.92
N GLN A 621 -25.32 11.04 5.20
CA GLN A 621 -26.08 11.74 4.15
C GLN A 621 -26.98 12.85 4.72
N ARG A 622 -27.67 12.59 5.82
CA ARG A 622 -28.55 13.55 6.51
C ARG A 622 -27.74 14.72 7.06
N ASP A 623 -26.64 14.44 7.74
CA ASP A 623 -25.82 15.48 8.36
C ASP A 623 -25.15 16.35 7.28
N SER A 624 -24.66 15.73 6.20
CA SER A 624 -24.19 16.45 5.00
C SER A 624 -25.28 17.34 4.40
N PHE A 625 -26.52 16.84 4.30
CA PHE A 625 -27.63 17.59 3.70
C PHE A 625 -28.05 18.78 4.56
N ARG A 626 -28.03 18.67 5.89
CA ARG A 626 -28.27 19.80 6.81
C ARG A 626 -27.31 20.95 6.56
N GLU A 627 -26.04 20.65 6.29
CA GLU A 627 -25.04 21.67 5.97
C GLU A 627 -25.29 22.35 4.63
N VAL A 628 -25.69 21.56 3.61
CA VAL A 628 -26.10 22.10 2.31
C VAL A 628 -27.31 23.02 2.47
N GLN A 629 -28.35 22.58 3.20
CA GLN A 629 -29.53 23.39 3.47
C GLN A 629 -29.17 24.70 4.18
N LYS A 630 -28.36 24.63 5.24
CA LYS A 630 -27.90 25.83 5.97
C LYS A 630 -27.20 26.83 5.04
N TYR A 631 -26.34 26.36 4.16
CA TYR A 631 -25.68 27.23 3.17
C TYR A 631 -26.69 27.90 2.23
N PHE A 632 -27.64 27.15 1.66
CA PHE A 632 -28.65 27.72 0.75
C PHE A 632 -29.60 28.68 1.46
N THR A 633 -29.95 28.44 2.72
CA THR A 633 -30.73 29.38 3.54
C THR A 633 -29.97 30.68 3.73
N ASN A 634 -28.71 30.62 4.19
CA ASN A 634 -27.88 31.80 4.41
C ASN A 634 -27.65 32.59 3.11
N ALA A 635 -27.41 31.89 2.00
CA ALA A 635 -27.24 32.52 0.69
C ALA A 635 -28.52 33.22 0.22
N ARG A 636 -29.70 32.63 0.48
CA ARG A 636 -31.00 33.25 0.17
C ARG A 636 -31.22 34.51 0.99
N GLU A 637 -30.96 34.47 2.29
CA GLU A 637 -31.07 35.64 3.18
C GLU A 637 -30.15 36.77 2.72
N LEU A 638 -28.89 36.46 2.39
CA LEU A 638 -27.94 37.43 1.83
C LEU A 638 -28.48 38.06 0.53
N LEU A 639 -28.95 37.26 -0.42
CA LEU A 639 -29.48 37.77 -1.69
C LEU A 639 -30.76 38.61 -1.48
N MET A 640 -31.62 38.25 -0.53
CA MET A 640 -32.79 39.07 -0.18
C MET A 640 -32.38 40.43 0.40
N GLU A 641 -31.42 40.44 1.33
CA GLU A 641 -30.86 41.68 1.89
C GLU A 641 -30.28 42.59 0.80
N LEU A 642 -29.49 42.01 -0.12
CA LEU A 642 -28.83 42.74 -1.21
C LEU A 642 -29.79 43.32 -2.24
N THR A 643 -31.03 42.82 -2.32
CA THR A 643 -32.06 43.30 -3.27
C THR A 643 -32.37 44.79 -3.05
N GLN A 644 -32.28 45.28 -1.81
CA GLN A 644 -32.54 46.68 -1.48
C GLN A 644 -31.34 47.61 -1.67
N THR A 645 -30.17 47.06 -1.98
CA THR A 645 -28.90 47.80 -2.08
C THR A 645 -28.60 48.26 -3.51
N ARG A 646 -27.46 48.94 -3.72
CA ARG A 646 -26.96 49.29 -5.06
C ARG A 646 -26.69 48.05 -5.92
N VAL A 647 -26.27 46.93 -5.31
CA VAL A 647 -26.06 45.65 -5.99
C VAL A 647 -27.36 45.15 -6.59
N GLY A 648 -28.45 45.21 -5.81
CA GLY A 648 -29.78 44.74 -6.18
C GLY A 648 -30.36 45.34 -7.45
N LYS A 649 -29.91 46.55 -7.81
CA LYS A 649 -30.37 47.31 -8.97
C LYS A 649 -29.63 46.97 -10.26
N THR A 650 -28.62 46.10 -10.21
CA THR A 650 -27.81 45.75 -11.38
C THR A 650 -28.45 44.60 -12.19
N PRO A 651 -28.32 44.60 -13.53
CA PRO A 651 -28.85 43.52 -14.36
C PRO A 651 -28.16 42.17 -14.09
N GLN A 652 -26.89 42.21 -13.69
CA GLN A 652 -26.11 41.02 -13.32
C GLN A 652 -26.68 40.36 -12.06
N PHE A 653 -27.11 41.15 -11.06
CA PHE A 653 -27.73 40.62 -9.86
C PHE A 653 -29.08 39.94 -10.13
N ALA A 654 -29.90 40.49 -11.05
CA ALA A 654 -31.14 39.85 -11.48
C ALA A 654 -30.89 38.46 -12.08
N HIS A 655 -29.81 38.31 -12.87
CA HIS A 655 -29.38 37.01 -13.38
C HIS A 655 -28.93 36.06 -12.26
N VAL A 656 -28.14 36.54 -11.30
CA VAL A 656 -27.68 35.75 -10.14
C VAL A 656 -28.87 35.22 -9.33
N ILE A 657 -29.88 36.04 -9.06
CA ILE A 657 -31.12 35.59 -8.38
C ILE A 657 -31.84 34.52 -9.21
N HIS A 658 -31.97 34.74 -10.52
CA HIS A 658 -32.64 33.79 -11.40
C HIS A 658 -31.96 32.41 -11.34
N GLN A 659 -30.63 32.36 -11.46
CA GLN A 659 -29.88 31.10 -11.39
C GLN A 659 -29.90 30.49 -9.99
N PHE A 660 -29.77 31.30 -8.93
CA PHE A 660 -29.87 30.80 -7.56
C PHE A 660 -31.24 30.15 -7.26
N ASN A 661 -32.32 30.67 -7.84
CA ASN A 661 -33.64 30.06 -7.74
C ASN A 661 -33.71 28.71 -8.46
N GLN A 662 -33.08 28.58 -9.63
CA GLN A 662 -32.96 27.29 -10.33
C GLN A 662 -32.16 26.28 -9.50
N GLN A 663 -31.03 26.70 -8.92
CA GLN A 663 -30.23 25.86 -8.03
C GLN A 663 -31.05 25.42 -6.80
N SER A 664 -31.76 26.38 -6.16
CA SER A 664 -32.64 26.11 -5.02
C SER A 664 -33.75 25.10 -5.36
N ALA A 665 -34.29 25.13 -6.57
CA ALA A 665 -35.30 24.16 -7.01
C ALA A 665 -34.73 22.73 -7.08
N ILE A 666 -33.49 22.58 -7.57
CA ILE A 666 -32.79 21.28 -7.57
C ILE A 666 -32.55 20.78 -6.13
N ILE A 667 -32.18 21.67 -5.21
CA ILE A 667 -32.03 21.32 -3.79
C ILE A 667 -33.38 20.91 -3.17
N GLY A 668 -34.49 21.55 -3.57
CA GLY A 668 -35.84 21.15 -3.17
C GLY A 668 -36.22 19.75 -3.68
N GLU A 669 -35.89 19.42 -4.93
CA GLU A 669 -36.08 18.06 -5.46
C GLU A 669 -35.25 17.01 -4.72
N LEU A 670 -34.01 17.36 -4.34
CA LEU A 670 -33.18 16.51 -3.50
C LEU A 670 -33.80 16.32 -2.11
N GLN A 671 -34.32 17.39 -1.50
CA GLN A 671 -35.01 17.32 -0.22
C GLN A 671 -36.20 16.35 -0.27
N ALA A 672 -37.08 16.51 -1.26
CA ALA A 672 -38.25 15.66 -1.45
C ALA A 672 -37.84 14.18 -1.65
N MET A 673 -36.76 13.93 -2.40
CA MET A 673 -36.22 12.58 -2.58
C MET A 673 -35.75 11.97 -1.25
N LEU A 674 -35.06 12.74 -0.41
CA LEU A 674 -34.56 12.26 0.90
C LEU A 674 -35.70 12.07 1.91
N GLU A 675 -36.69 12.95 1.92
CA GLU A 675 -37.88 12.84 2.77
C GLU A 675 -38.69 11.58 2.42
N ALA A 676 -38.94 11.34 1.12
CA ALA A 676 -39.57 10.11 0.65
C ALA A 676 -38.72 8.85 0.95
N ASP A 677 -37.39 8.98 0.96
CA ASP A 677 -36.51 7.89 1.42
C ASP A 677 -36.66 7.63 2.93
N ASN A 678 -36.95 8.66 3.72
CA ASN A 678 -37.09 8.54 5.17
C ASN A 678 -38.47 8.01 5.62
N GLU A 679 -39.55 8.30 4.89
CA GLU A 679 -40.91 7.81 5.18
C GLU A 679 -40.95 6.28 5.34
N ILE A 680 -40.29 5.56 4.42
CA ILE A 680 -40.06 4.12 4.54
C ILE A 680 -38.58 3.87 4.81
N SER A 681 -38.13 4.16 6.02
CA SER A 681 -36.73 4.02 6.42
C SER A 681 -36.15 2.62 6.16
N PHE A 682 -34.80 2.52 6.09
CA PHE A 682 -34.11 1.23 6.00
C PHE A 682 -34.51 0.27 7.15
N ALA A 683 -34.68 0.79 8.37
CA ALA A 683 -35.13 0.01 9.51
C ALA A 683 -36.54 -0.58 9.29
N SER A 684 -37.45 0.19 8.70
CA SER A 684 -38.80 -0.27 8.34
C SER A 684 -38.75 -1.35 7.26
N ILE A 685 -37.96 -1.14 6.19
CA ILE A 685 -37.78 -2.15 5.13
C ILE A 685 -37.23 -3.44 5.70
N ARG A 686 -36.20 -3.33 6.57
CA ARG A 686 -35.61 -4.47 7.25
C ARG A 686 -36.67 -5.25 8.02
N LYS A 687 -37.44 -4.59 8.90
CA LYS A 687 -38.52 -5.23 9.67
C LYS A 687 -39.54 -5.92 8.76
N SER A 688 -39.98 -5.25 7.69
CA SER A 688 -40.92 -5.84 6.73
C SER A 688 -40.36 -7.08 6.03
N CYS A 689 -39.07 -7.10 5.69
CA CYS A 689 -38.41 -8.26 5.09
C CYS A 689 -38.28 -9.46 6.05
N PHE A 690 -38.21 -9.21 7.37
CA PHE A 690 -38.21 -10.26 8.38
C PHE A 690 -39.63 -10.75 8.72
N ALA A 691 -40.63 -9.87 8.69
CA ALA A 691 -42.01 -10.20 9.03
C ALA A 691 -42.81 -10.80 7.87
N CYS A 692 -42.44 -10.52 6.61
CA CYS A 692 -43.16 -11.01 5.44
C CYS A 692 -42.50 -12.27 4.87
N ASP A 693 -43.32 -13.29 4.61
CA ASP A 693 -42.90 -14.56 3.99
C ASP A 693 -43.22 -14.63 2.48
N ASP A 694 -43.73 -13.55 1.88
CA ASP A 694 -43.92 -13.44 0.43
C ASP A 694 -42.82 -12.59 -0.23
N LEU A 695 -41.93 -13.26 -0.95
CA LEU A 695 -40.86 -12.62 -1.71
C LEU A 695 -41.38 -11.69 -2.80
N SER A 696 -42.56 -11.95 -3.39
CA SER A 696 -43.15 -11.10 -4.44
C SER A 696 -43.56 -9.74 -3.87
N THR A 697 -44.20 -9.73 -2.70
CA THR A 697 -44.56 -8.50 -1.98
C THR A 697 -43.33 -7.71 -1.55
N ILE A 698 -42.30 -8.37 -1.02
CA ILE A 698 -41.02 -7.69 -0.71
C ILE A 698 -40.40 -7.09 -1.98
N ARG A 699 -40.41 -7.80 -3.11
CA ARG A 699 -39.89 -7.29 -4.38
C ARG A 699 -40.66 -6.06 -4.87
N ARG A 700 -41.98 -6.01 -4.72
CA ARG A 700 -42.80 -4.82 -5.04
C ARG A 700 -42.43 -3.63 -4.15
N LEU A 701 -42.26 -3.86 -2.85
CA LEU A 701 -41.81 -2.83 -1.90
C LEU A 701 -40.44 -2.28 -2.30
N LEU A 702 -39.46 -3.16 -2.56
CA LEU A 702 -38.11 -2.77 -2.97
C LEU A 702 -38.11 -2.04 -4.31
N LEU A 703 -38.94 -2.46 -5.27
CA LEU A 703 -39.05 -1.80 -6.58
C LEU A 703 -39.61 -0.37 -6.43
N SER A 704 -40.68 -0.21 -5.65
CA SER A 704 -41.22 1.11 -5.31
C SER A 704 -40.15 1.98 -4.64
N LYS A 705 -39.41 1.43 -3.68
CA LYS A 705 -38.32 2.13 -3.01
C LYS A 705 -37.21 2.58 -3.95
N MET A 706 -36.81 1.72 -4.88
CA MET A 706 -35.81 2.06 -5.89
C MET A 706 -36.29 3.16 -6.83
N GLN A 707 -37.58 3.23 -7.16
CA GLN A 707 -38.14 4.27 -8.03
C GLN A 707 -38.05 5.67 -7.40
N LEU A 708 -38.22 5.77 -6.08
CA LEU A 708 -38.08 7.03 -5.34
C LEU A 708 -36.66 7.61 -5.41
N LEU A 709 -35.63 6.75 -5.41
CA LEU A 709 -34.23 7.18 -5.40
C LEU A 709 -33.68 7.44 -6.81
N ASN A 710 -33.95 8.61 -7.39
CA ASN A 710 -33.45 9.00 -8.72
C ASN A 710 -32.22 9.94 -8.70
N ALA A 711 -31.18 9.56 -7.95
CA ALA A 711 -29.96 10.36 -7.84
C ALA A 711 -29.26 10.61 -9.20
N ASN A 712 -29.31 9.63 -10.12
CA ASN A 712 -28.72 9.77 -11.45
C ASN A 712 -29.46 10.79 -12.33
N GLY A 713 -30.80 10.88 -12.20
CA GLY A 713 -31.59 11.91 -12.87
C GLY A 713 -31.22 13.31 -12.37
N LEU A 714 -31.11 13.49 -11.06
CA LEU A 714 -30.67 14.75 -10.45
C LEU A 714 -29.24 15.13 -10.87
N MET A 715 -28.30 14.19 -10.86
CA MET A 715 -26.94 14.44 -11.35
C MET A 715 -26.92 14.91 -12.81
N ASN A 716 -27.73 14.28 -13.69
CA ASN A 716 -27.82 14.71 -15.09
C ASN A 716 -28.41 16.13 -15.21
N LYS A 717 -29.45 16.44 -14.43
CA LYS A 717 -30.06 17.76 -14.39
C LYS A 717 -29.07 18.84 -13.91
N ILE A 718 -28.30 18.56 -12.86
CA ILE A 718 -27.22 19.45 -12.41
C ILE A 718 -26.23 19.66 -13.56
N SER A 719 -25.74 18.59 -14.18
CA SER A 719 -24.78 18.70 -15.28
C SER A 719 -25.30 19.49 -16.49
N SER A 720 -26.61 19.59 -16.71
CA SER A 720 -27.19 20.31 -17.87
C SER A 720 -27.73 21.70 -17.55
N THR A 721 -28.13 21.99 -16.31
CA THR A 721 -28.85 23.22 -15.95
C THR A 721 -28.18 24.06 -14.87
N TRP A 722 -27.20 23.51 -14.14
CA TRP A 722 -26.58 24.24 -13.04
C TRP A 722 -25.65 25.34 -13.56
N ASP A 723 -26.02 26.60 -13.42
CA ASP A 723 -25.15 27.75 -13.71
C ASP A 723 -24.72 28.43 -12.41
N ASN A 724 -23.41 28.56 -12.20
CA ASN A 724 -22.82 29.24 -11.05
C ASN A 724 -22.81 30.77 -11.19
N SER A 725 -23.25 31.31 -12.33
CA SER A 725 -23.23 32.74 -12.66
C SER A 725 -21.88 33.41 -12.40
N ILE A 726 -20.78 32.68 -12.59
CA ILE A 726 -19.43 33.08 -12.14
C ILE A 726 -19.06 34.47 -12.66
N SER A 727 -19.27 34.73 -13.95
CA SER A 727 -18.96 36.02 -14.59
C SER A 727 -19.80 37.14 -13.99
N GLN A 728 -21.09 36.89 -13.77
CA GLN A 728 -22.04 37.87 -13.24
C GLN A 728 -21.70 38.20 -11.78
N VAL A 729 -21.55 37.20 -10.90
CA VAL A 729 -21.18 37.40 -9.50
C VAL A 729 -19.84 38.15 -9.40
N SER A 730 -18.84 37.76 -10.20
CA SER A 730 -17.53 38.42 -10.18
C SER A 730 -17.59 39.90 -10.58
N SER A 731 -18.49 40.25 -11.51
CA SER A 731 -18.67 41.63 -11.97
C SER A 731 -19.28 42.58 -10.95
N ILE A 732 -20.01 42.04 -9.95
CA ILE A 732 -20.69 42.80 -8.90
C ILE A 732 -20.11 42.57 -7.50
N ALA A 733 -19.20 41.60 -7.32
CA ALA A 733 -18.61 41.26 -6.02
C ALA A 733 -17.78 42.41 -5.39
N TRP A 734 -17.35 43.40 -6.17
CA TRP A 734 -16.69 44.59 -5.64
C TRP A 734 -17.66 45.58 -4.98
N LEU A 735 -18.97 45.50 -5.28
CA LEU A 735 -20.01 46.32 -4.66
C LEU A 735 -20.44 45.78 -3.29
N ASP A 736 -20.39 44.46 -3.08
CA ASP A 736 -20.52 43.82 -1.78
C ASP A 736 -19.64 42.56 -1.71
N SER A 737 -18.64 42.59 -0.83
CA SER A 737 -17.64 41.53 -0.67
C SER A 737 -18.22 40.19 -0.21
N ARG A 738 -19.41 40.17 0.41
CA ARG A 738 -20.06 38.94 0.88
C ARG A 738 -20.49 38.04 -0.27
N LEU A 739 -20.73 38.58 -1.47
CA LEU A 739 -21.04 37.79 -2.67
C LEU A 739 -19.93 36.80 -3.06
N VAL A 740 -18.72 36.98 -2.55
CA VAL A 740 -17.64 36.03 -2.75
C VAL A 740 -17.95 34.67 -2.12
N THR A 741 -18.75 34.59 -1.05
CA THR A 741 -19.06 33.32 -0.37
C THR A 741 -19.91 32.37 -1.21
N ILE A 742 -20.56 32.88 -2.27
CA ILE A 742 -21.35 32.10 -3.22
C ILE A 742 -20.65 31.87 -4.57
N ASN A 743 -19.42 32.37 -4.74
CA ASN A 743 -18.69 32.29 -6.01
C ASN A 743 -17.54 31.25 -5.95
N PRO A 744 -17.69 30.07 -6.55
CA PRO A 744 -16.65 29.03 -6.51
C PRO A 744 -15.37 29.42 -7.25
N ALA A 745 -15.41 30.40 -8.17
CA ALA A 745 -14.23 30.81 -8.94
C ALA A 745 -13.19 31.54 -8.10
N VAL A 746 -13.54 32.07 -6.92
CA VAL A 746 -12.56 32.76 -6.07
C VAL A 746 -11.49 31.80 -5.55
N VAL A 747 -11.89 30.58 -5.17
CA VAL A 747 -10.94 29.51 -4.79
C VAL A 747 -10.06 29.15 -5.98
N THR A 748 -10.65 28.92 -7.15
CA THR A 748 -9.92 28.61 -8.39
C THR A 748 -8.89 29.70 -8.71
N ASN A 749 -9.27 30.98 -8.65
CA ASN A 749 -8.39 32.12 -8.94
C ASN A 749 -7.25 32.23 -7.91
N LYS A 750 -7.50 31.96 -6.63
CA LYS A 750 -6.45 31.96 -5.59
C LYS A 750 -5.45 30.83 -5.82
N LEU A 751 -5.94 29.63 -6.13
CA LEU A 751 -5.08 28.49 -6.47
C LEU A 751 -4.31 28.73 -7.78
N GLN A 752 -4.93 29.38 -8.76
CA GLN A 752 -4.31 29.77 -10.02
C GLN A 752 -3.15 30.74 -9.80
N LYS A 753 -3.27 31.72 -8.89
CA LYS A 753 -2.17 32.65 -8.58
C LYS A 753 -0.91 31.93 -8.11
N VAL A 754 -1.07 30.94 -7.23
CA VAL A 754 0.04 30.09 -6.76
C VAL A 754 0.62 29.26 -7.91
N VAL A 755 -0.24 28.71 -8.77
CA VAL A 755 0.17 27.96 -9.96
C VAL A 755 0.94 28.84 -10.95
N ILE A 756 0.47 30.04 -11.25
CA ILE A 756 1.15 30.98 -12.14
C ILE A 756 2.50 31.35 -11.53
N ALA A 757 2.55 31.65 -10.23
CA ALA A 757 3.81 31.92 -9.54
C ALA A 757 4.80 30.75 -9.65
N LEU A 758 4.33 29.50 -9.50
CA LEU A 758 5.15 28.29 -9.71
C LEU A 758 5.69 28.19 -11.14
N ILE A 759 4.83 28.40 -12.15
CA ILE A 759 5.22 28.32 -13.57
C ILE A 759 6.17 29.48 -13.93
N SER A 760 5.90 30.68 -13.44
CA SER A 760 6.75 31.85 -13.62
C SER A 760 8.11 31.65 -12.95
N ALA A 761 8.15 31.11 -11.73
CA ALA A 761 9.41 30.76 -11.07
C ALA A 761 10.20 29.74 -11.89
N ARG A 762 9.54 28.71 -12.43
CA ARG A 762 10.20 27.72 -13.31
C ARG A 762 10.86 28.34 -14.54
N ASN A 763 10.23 29.33 -15.16
CA ASN A 763 10.77 29.93 -16.38
C ASN A 763 11.76 31.08 -16.08
N GLY A 764 11.53 31.80 -14.98
CA GLY A 764 12.27 33.01 -14.61
C GLY A 764 13.47 32.78 -13.70
N GLU A 765 13.43 31.80 -12.79
CA GLU A 765 14.47 31.60 -11.76
C GLU A 765 15.60 30.68 -12.21
N HIS A 766 15.35 29.85 -13.23
CA HIS A 766 16.39 28.97 -13.77
C HIS A 766 17.53 29.77 -14.41
N ILE A 767 17.23 30.92 -15.03
CA ILE A 767 18.23 31.77 -15.72
C ILE A 767 19.15 32.48 -14.71
N PRO A 768 18.64 33.21 -13.69
CA PRO A 768 19.47 33.78 -12.63
C PRO A 768 20.27 32.72 -11.86
N TYR A 769 19.65 31.57 -11.58
CA TYR A 769 20.35 30.45 -10.95
C TYR A 769 21.52 29.97 -11.82
N LEU A 770 21.29 29.78 -13.13
CA LEU A 770 22.32 29.39 -14.08
C LEU A 770 23.44 30.43 -14.18
N GLN A 771 23.12 31.73 -14.22
CA GLN A 771 24.11 32.80 -14.23
C GLN A 771 24.98 32.79 -12.97
N THR A 772 24.37 32.60 -11.80
CA THR A 772 25.08 32.46 -10.53
C THR A 772 25.99 31.22 -10.54
N LEU A 773 25.50 30.09 -11.06
CA LEU A 773 26.26 28.85 -11.17
C LEU A 773 27.45 28.98 -12.14
N LEU A 774 27.27 29.65 -13.28
CA LEU A 774 28.34 29.92 -14.23
C LEU A 774 29.37 30.90 -13.67
N SER A 775 28.93 31.89 -12.88
CA SER A 775 29.82 32.80 -12.14
C SER A 775 30.64 32.04 -11.10
N ASP A 776 30.01 31.17 -10.31
CA ASP A 776 30.67 30.33 -9.30
C ASP A 776 31.72 29.38 -9.92
N LEU A 777 31.53 28.96 -11.18
CA LEU A 777 32.47 28.13 -11.95
C LEU A 777 33.47 28.92 -12.81
N ALA A 778 33.42 30.25 -12.80
CA ALA A 778 34.19 31.12 -13.68
C ALA A 778 33.99 30.84 -15.19
N TRP A 779 32.79 30.41 -15.59
CA TRP A 779 32.41 30.10 -16.98
C TRP A 779 31.54 31.17 -17.63
N LEU A 780 31.10 32.18 -16.87
CA LEU A 780 30.08 33.15 -17.31
C LEU A 780 30.42 33.84 -18.64
N ASP A 781 31.70 34.22 -18.82
CA ASP A 781 32.21 34.92 -20.00
C ASP A 781 32.59 33.98 -21.16
N HIS A 782 32.66 32.67 -20.90
CA HIS A 782 33.12 31.65 -21.85
C HIS A 782 31.98 30.88 -22.53
N VAL A 783 30.74 31.11 -22.12
CA VAL A 783 29.57 30.35 -22.57
C VAL A 783 28.60 31.28 -23.30
N SER A 784 28.31 30.99 -24.58
CA SER A 784 27.36 31.76 -25.39
C SER A 784 25.91 31.59 -24.93
N ASP A 785 25.00 32.47 -25.35
CA ASP A 785 23.58 32.35 -24.97
C ASP A 785 22.91 31.06 -25.49
N ALA A 786 23.34 30.55 -26.64
CA ALA A 786 22.87 29.26 -27.16
C ALA A 786 23.34 28.08 -26.27
N ASP A 787 24.60 28.13 -25.83
CA ASP A 787 25.18 27.11 -24.95
C ASP A 787 24.55 27.18 -23.53
N ARG A 788 24.18 28.38 -23.05
CA ARG A 788 23.42 28.56 -21.80
C ARG A 788 22.06 27.86 -21.87
N GLN A 789 21.37 27.96 -23.01
CA GLN A 789 20.09 27.27 -23.18
C GLN A 789 20.25 25.75 -23.20
N GLU A 790 21.31 25.24 -23.83
CA GLU A 790 21.65 23.81 -23.79
C GLU A 790 21.89 23.33 -22.35
N LEU A 791 22.75 24.03 -21.61
CA LEU A 791 23.06 23.68 -20.21
C LEU A 791 21.80 23.75 -19.32
N ASN A 792 20.92 24.72 -19.56
CA ASN A 792 19.65 24.83 -18.84
C ASN A 792 18.75 23.60 -19.03
N GLU A 793 18.67 23.05 -20.25
CA GLU A 793 17.93 21.80 -20.49
C GLU A 793 18.64 20.58 -19.89
N MET A 794 19.98 20.54 -19.91
CA MET A 794 20.75 19.49 -19.24
C MET A 794 20.54 19.47 -17.71
N LEU A 795 20.38 20.65 -17.09
CA LEU A 795 20.13 20.80 -15.64
C LEU A 795 18.67 20.57 -15.24
N ARG A 796 17.76 20.43 -16.20
CA ARG A 796 16.32 20.24 -15.94
C ARG A 796 15.99 19.07 -15.00
N PRO A 797 16.65 17.90 -15.05
CA PRO A 797 16.42 16.83 -14.07
C PRO A 797 16.72 17.28 -12.63
N TYR A 798 17.76 18.09 -12.42
CA TYR A 798 18.09 18.68 -11.13
C TYR A 798 17.10 19.77 -10.71
N TYR A 799 16.68 20.67 -11.62
CA TYR A 799 15.68 21.70 -11.28
C TYR A 799 14.34 21.09 -10.86
N ASN A 800 13.95 19.97 -11.48
CA ASN A 800 12.74 19.25 -11.10
C ASN A 800 12.88 18.56 -9.73
N TYR A 801 14.12 18.23 -9.31
CA TYR A 801 14.38 17.64 -8.00
C TYR A 801 15.78 17.97 -7.47
N ILE A 802 15.88 18.97 -6.59
CA ILE A 802 17.17 19.53 -6.17
C ILE A 802 18.00 18.58 -5.29
N PHE A 803 17.37 17.57 -4.69
CA PHE A 803 18.07 16.56 -3.88
C PHE A 803 18.82 15.54 -4.75
N LEU A 804 18.55 15.49 -6.06
CA LEU A 804 19.35 14.73 -7.03
C LEU A 804 20.61 15.51 -7.41
N LEU A 805 21.45 15.81 -6.40
CA LEU A 805 22.64 16.66 -6.55
C LEU A 805 23.62 16.11 -7.60
N ASP A 806 23.70 14.78 -7.72
CA ASP A 806 24.44 14.08 -8.75
C ASP A 806 24.09 14.53 -10.18
N ASN A 807 22.81 14.79 -10.46
CA ASN A 807 22.37 15.21 -11.78
C ASN A 807 22.93 16.59 -12.15
N LYS A 808 23.07 17.50 -11.18
CA LYS A 808 23.70 18.82 -11.38
C LYS A 808 25.14 18.65 -11.82
N TRP A 809 25.93 17.91 -11.04
CA TRP A 809 27.37 17.80 -11.26
C TRP A 809 27.72 16.92 -12.48
N LYS A 810 26.93 15.87 -12.76
CA LYS A 810 27.06 15.09 -14.00
C LYS A 810 26.78 15.95 -15.24
N ALA A 811 25.72 16.76 -15.22
CA ALA A 811 25.40 17.67 -16.32
C ALA A 811 26.52 18.69 -16.56
N LEU A 812 27.02 19.32 -15.49
CA LEU A 812 28.12 20.30 -15.57
C LEU A 812 29.41 19.69 -16.12
N LYS A 813 29.80 18.48 -15.68
CA LYS A 813 31.00 17.80 -16.18
C LYS A 813 30.90 17.45 -17.66
N VAL A 814 29.75 16.91 -18.08
CA VAL A 814 29.50 16.56 -19.49
C VAL A 814 29.54 17.82 -20.36
N PHE A 815 28.91 18.91 -19.90
CA PHE A 815 28.90 20.18 -20.60
C PHE A 815 30.31 20.80 -20.69
N GLY A 816 31.03 20.89 -19.57
CA GLY A 816 32.39 21.42 -19.54
C GLY A 816 33.34 20.67 -20.47
N LYS A 817 33.25 19.33 -20.50
CA LYS A 817 34.01 18.49 -21.43
C LYS A 817 33.64 18.74 -22.90
N LYS A 818 32.35 18.94 -23.20
CA LYS A 818 31.87 19.19 -24.56
C LYS A 818 32.35 20.54 -25.11
N HIS A 819 32.42 21.56 -24.26
CA HIS A 819 32.78 22.94 -24.64
C HIS A 819 34.24 23.31 -24.32
N ASN A 820 35.09 22.33 -23.95
CA ASN A 820 36.50 22.55 -23.59
C ASN A 820 36.73 23.62 -22.50
N LEU A 821 35.83 23.66 -21.51
CA LEU A 821 35.95 24.58 -20.37
C LEU A 821 36.92 24.02 -19.33
N SER A 822 37.63 24.91 -18.63
CA SER A 822 38.52 24.51 -17.53
C SER A 822 37.69 23.95 -16.38
N TRP A 823 38.09 22.78 -15.87
CA TRP A 823 37.45 22.12 -14.74
C TRP A 823 38.41 22.08 -13.56
N ASP A 824 38.10 22.83 -12.50
CA ASP A 824 38.88 22.83 -11.25
C ASP A 824 38.24 21.88 -10.23
N GLU A 825 38.89 20.75 -9.97
CA GLU A 825 38.44 19.74 -9.01
C GLU A 825 38.36 20.27 -7.57
N LYS A 826 39.21 21.24 -7.18
CA LYS A 826 39.18 21.83 -5.83
C LYS A 826 37.99 22.76 -5.66
N LEU A 827 37.67 23.54 -6.70
CA LEU A 827 36.49 24.40 -6.70
C LEU A 827 35.20 23.58 -6.72
N GLU A 828 35.16 22.50 -7.53
CA GLU A 828 34.07 21.52 -7.53
C GLU A 828 33.80 21.01 -6.12
N GLN A 829 34.82 20.49 -5.42
CA GLN A 829 34.66 19.94 -4.07
C GLN A 829 34.08 20.96 -3.09
N LYS A 830 34.52 22.23 -3.15
CA LYS A 830 33.98 23.31 -2.30
C LYS A 830 32.51 23.62 -2.60
N LEU A 831 32.14 23.67 -3.88
CA LEU A 831 30.77 23.97 -4.29
C LEU A 831 29.81 22.81 -4.04
N VAL A 832 30.27 21.56 -4.23
CA VAL A 832 29.52 20.35 -3.84
C VAL A 832 29.24 20.39 -2.34
N GLU A 833 30.23 20.72 -1.52
CA GLU A 833 30.08 20.81 -0.07
C GLU A 833 29.11 21.93 0.34
N LYS A 834 29.18 23.09 -0.32
CA LYS A 834 28.22 24.19 -0.14
C LYS A 834 26.78 23.74 -0.46
N ASP A 835 26.57 23.04 -1.57
CA ASP A 835 25.26 22.51 -1.96
C ASP A 835 24.75 21.48 -0.93
N ARG A 836 25.61 20.56 -0.49
CA ARG A 836 25.28 19.54 0.53
C ARG A 836 24.80 20.18 1.83
N ASN A 837 25.56 21.16 2.34
CA ASN A 837 25.21 21.88 3.56
C ASN A 837 23.87 22.64 3.43
N TYR A 838 23.61 23.24 2.27
CA TYR A 838 22.34 23.92 2.01
C TYR A 838 21.16 22.94 2.00
N LEU A 839 21.28 21.80 1.31
CA LEU A 839 20.23 20.78 1.24
C LEU A 839 20.00 20.09 2.60
N GLN A 840 21.06 19.87 3.38
CA GLN A 840 20.98 19.38 4.76
C GLN A 840 20.21 20.36 5.65
N HIS A 841 20.52 21.66 5.58
CA HIS A 841 19.81 22.69 6.32
C HIS A 841 18.31 22.75 5.97
N LEU A 842 17.95 22.60 4.70
CA LEU A 842 16.56 22.51 4.28
C LEU A 842 15.85 21.32 4.94
N PHE A 843 16.47 20.14 4.91
CA PHE A 843 15.93 18.94 5.54
C PHE A 843 15.76 19.10 7.07
N ASP A 844 16.79 19.59 7.77
CA ASP A 844 16.75 19.80 9.21
C ASP A 844 15.70 20.83 9.63
N THR A 845 15.44 21.85 8.80
CA THR A 845 14.36 22.81 9.00
C THR A 845 12.99 22.13 8.97
N ARG A 846 12.76 21.18 8.05
CA ARG A 846 11.49 20.45 7.95
C ARG A 846 11.35 19.45 9.10
N ARG A 847 12.44 18.81 9.52
CA ARG A 847 12.47 17.96 10.72
C ARG A 847 12.13 18.75 11.98
N SER A 848 12.67 19.95 12.10
CA SER A 848 12.37 20.86 13.22
C SER A 848 10.90 21.29 13.23
N LYS A 849 10.31 21.53 12.05
CA LYS A 849 8.86 21.77 11.92
C LYS A 849 8.03 20.56 12.36
N LEU A 850 8.42 19.34 11.97
CA LEU A 850 7.78 18.11 12.44
C LEU A 850 7.80 18.01 13.97
N ARG A 851 8.97 18.24 14.59
CA ARG A 851 9.13 18.25 16.04
C ARG A 851 8.26 19.30 16.72
N SER A 852 8.19 20.53 16.18
CA SER A 852 7.34 21.58 16.73
C SER A 852 5.86 21.19 16.72
N VAL A 853 5.37 20.56 15.65
CA VAL A 853 3.99 20.07 15.60
C VAL A 853 3.74 18.97 16.65
N LEU A 854 4.67 18.04 16.87
CA LEU A 854 4.56 17.03 17.94
C LEU A 854 4.54 17.68 19.33
N GLN A 855 5.37 18.70 19.56
CA GLN A 855 5.40 19.44 20.83
C GLN A 855 4.08 20.17 21.12
N THR A 856 3.39 20.70 20.10
CA THR A 856 2.05 21.32 20.31
C THR A 856 1.00 20.30 20.79
N LEU A 857 1.24 19.01 20.56
CA LEU A 857 0.40 17.91 21.04
C LEU A 857 0.87 17.34 22.39
N GLY A 858 1.94 17.89 22.98
CA GLY A 858 2.56 17.34 24.18
C GLY A 858 3.23 15.98 23.95
N ILE A 859 3.56 15.63 22.70
CA ILE A 859 4.20 14.36 22.35
C ILE A 859 5.70 14.58 22.24
N HIS A 860 6.46 14.06 23.22
CA HIS A 860 7.92 14.08 23.22
C HIS A 860 8.51 12.68 23.04
N THR A 861 7.79 11.67 23.53
CA THR A 861 8.17 10.27 23.51
C THR A 861 7.02 9.40 23.02
N VAL A 862 7.31 8.12 22.80
CA VAL A 862 6.32 7.14 22.36
C VAL A 862 5.27 6.86 23.44
N ASP A 863 5.65 7.00 24.71
CA ASP A 863 4.73 6.80 25.84
C ASP A 863 3.65 7.91 25.90
N ASP A 864 3.96 9.12 25.41
CA ASP A 864 3.01 10.25 25.38
C ASP A 864 1.87 10.05 24.38
N ILE A 865 2.07 9.19 23.35
CA ILE A 865 1.06 8.92 22.32
C ILE A 865 -0.27 8.51 22.96
N MET A 866 -0.22 7.71 24.03
CA MET A 866 -1.43 7.15 24.64
C MET A 866 -2.31 8.21 25.29
N ALA A 867 -1.71 9.18 25.97
CA ALA A 867 -2.43 10.26 26.63
C ALA A 867 -3.12 11.18 25.61
N THR A 868 -2.49 11.38 24.44
CA THR A 868 -2.95 12.36 23.46
C THR A 868 -3.93 11.78 22.44
N MET A 869 -3.92 10.47 22.18
CA MET A 869 -4.68 9.85 21.09
C MET A 869 -6.18 10.18 21.07
N ALA A 870 -6.83 10.21 22.23
CA ALA A 870 -8.27 10.48 22.33
C ALA A 870 -8.64 11.95 22.06
N SER A 871 -7.68 12.87 22.20
CA SER A 871 -7.90 14.33 22.12
C SER A 871 -7.21 14.98 20.91
N MET A 872 -6.60 14.20 20.03
CA MET A 872 -5.84 14.74 18.89
C MET A 872 -6.73 15.50 17.89
N PRO A 873 -6.39 16.77 17.58
CA PRO A 873 -7.05 17.51 16.52
C PRO A 873 -6.82 16.84 15.14
N PRO A 874 -7.87 16.52 14.38
CA PRO A 874 -7.74 15.90 13.06
C PRO A 874 -6.90 16.71 12.05
N CYS A 875 -6.86 18.04 12.18
CA CYS A 875 -6.02 18.90 11.35
C CYS A 875 -4.51 18.70 11.59
N THR A 876 -4.11 18.39 12.84
CA THR A 876 -2.71 18.13 13.17
C THR A 876 -2.22 16.83 12.55
N LEU A 877 -3.07 15.80 12.51
CA LEU A 877 -2.75 14.54 11.81
C LEU A 877 -2.49 14.76 10.31
N ALA A 878 -3.33 15.55 9.64
CA ALA A 878 -3.12 15.88 8.23
C ALA A 878 -1.83 16.69 8.00
N ALA A 879 -1.47 17.58 8.92
CA ALA A 879 -0.21 18.29 8.88
C ALA A 879 1.00 17.34 9.06
N LEU A 880 0.93 16.41 10.02
CA LEU A 880 1.95 15.38 10.23
C LEU A 880 2.13 14.48 9.01
N GLU A 881 1.04 14.05 8.36
CA GLU A 881 1.10 13.29 7.11
C GLU A 881 1.86 14.03 6.01
N TYR A 882 1.60 15.33 5.88
CA TYR A 882 2.21 16.16 4.84
C TYR A 882 3.71 16.36 5.06
N ILE A 883 4.11 16.74 6.27
CA ILE A 883 5.51 17.00 6.59
C ILE A 883 6.34 15.71 6.44
N GLN A 884 5.81 14.58 6.89
CA GLN A 884 6.48 13.28 6.72
C GLN A 884 6.59 12.85 5.26
N LEU A 885 5.61 13.18 4.42
CA LEU A 885 5.68 12.93 2.98
C LEU A 885 6.86 13.70 2.37
N GLU A 886 7.03 14.98 2.71
CA GLU A 886 8.18 15.76 2.22
C GLU A 886 9.52 15.18 2.66
N LEU A 887 9.66 14.85 3.95
CA LEU A 887 10.89 14.28 4.50
C LEU A 887 11.22 12.94 3.83
N SER A 888 10.21 12.07 3.65
CA SER A 888 10.40 10.78 2.99
C SER A 888 10.77 10.93 1.52
N GLU A 889 10.26 11.96 0.84
CA GLU A 889 10.67 12.30 -0.52
C GLU A 889 12.15 12.68 -0.56
N MET A 890 12.58 13.61 0.30
CA MET A 890 13.99 14.03 0.40
C MET A 890 14.92 12.83 0.64
N LEU A 891 14.58 11.97 1.60
CA LEU A 891 15.36 10.77 1.94
C LEU A 891 15.38 9.71 0.83
N THR A 892 14.30 9.58 0.06
CA THR A 892 14.28 8.69 -1.13
C THR A 892 15.16 9.25 -2.26
N ALA A 893 15.27 10.57 -2.38
CA ALA A 893 16.04 11.20 -3.45
C ALA A 893 17.56 11.04 -3.30
N VAL A 894 18.03 11.10 -2.05
CA VAL A 894 19.45 10.89 -1.72
C VAL A 894 19.77 9.40 -1.50
N GLU A 895 18.86 8.51 -1.90
CA GLU A 895 19.00 7.05 -1.81
C GLU A 895 19.19 6.50 -0.37
N HIS A 896 19.00 7.35 0.66
CA HIS A 896 18.95 6.90 2.06
C HIS A 896 17.78 5.93 2.27
N PHE A 897 16.64 6.18 1.64
CA PHE A 897 15.53 5.22 1.56
C PHE A 897 15.50 4.56 0.18
N GLY A 898 15.93 3.30 0.12
CA GLY A 898 15.83 2.49 -1.09
C GLY A 898 14.49 1.78 -1.23
N ASP A 899 14.44 0.85 -2.18
CA ASP A 899 13.28 -0.02 -2.35
C ASP A 899 13.24 -1.07 -1.24
N ASN A 900 12.23 -0.97 -0.39
CA ASN A 900 12.05 -1.83 0.77
C ASN A 900 10.84 -2.76 0.60
N PHE A 901 10.49 -3.09 -0.65
CA PHE A 901 9.40 -4.01 -0.99
C PHE A 901 9.61 -5.42 -0.45
N TYR A 902 10.87 -5.87 -0.34
CA TYR A 902 11.22 -7.15 0.30
C TYR A 902 10.60 -7.30 1.70
N TYR A 903 10.69 -6.28 2.55
CA TYR A 903 10.12 -6.34 3.90
C TYR A 903 8.58 -6.38 3.91
N LEU A 904 7.92 -5.81 2.88
CA LEU A 904 6.47 -5.96 2.70
C LEU A 904 6.11 -7.39 2.31
N GLN A 905 6.89 -8.04 1.45
CA GLN A 905 6.68 -9.43 1.02
C GLN A 905 6.77 -10.40 2.21
N HIS A 906 7.71 -10.14 3.13
CA HIS A 906 7.93 -10.95 4.34
C HIS A 906 7.00 -10.56 5.51
N ARG A 907 6.00 -9.69 5.28
CA ARG A 907 5.00 -9.25 6.27
C ARG A 907 5.62 -8.73 7.57
N ILE A 908 6.71 -7.98 7.47
CA ILE A 908 7.25 -7.32 8.65
C ILE A 908 6.23 -6.25 9.11
N PRO A 909 5.80 -6.25 10.40
CA PRO A 909 4.71 -5.40 10.86
C PRO A 909 5.15 -3.95 11.15
N MET A 910 5.81 -3.35 10.16
CA MET A 910 6.27 -1.97 10.14
C MET A 910 6.21 -1.43 8.70
N ILE A 911 6.30 -0.11 8.55
CA ILE A 911 6.47 0.52 7.24
C ILE A 911 7.42 1.71 7.34
N HIS A 912 8.41 1.74 6.44
CA HIS A 912 9.40 2.80 6.31
C HIS A 912 9.74 3.01 4.83
N GLY A 913 10.74 3.84 4.52
CA GLY A 913 11.32 3.93 3.18
C GLY A 913 10.36 4.37 2.07
N LYS A 914 10.65 3.92 0.85
CA LYS A 914 9.85 4.23 -0.36
C LYS A 914 8.40 3.75 -0.25
N ASN A 915 8.15 2.63 0.43
CA ASN A 915 6.80 2.15 0.66
C ASN A 915 5.98 3.04 1.61
N TYR A 916 6.59 3.54 2.68
CA TYR A 916 5.94 4.52 3.55
C TYR A 916 5.63 5.83 2.82
N ARG A 917 6.58 6.32 2.02
CA ARG A 917 6.37 7.47 1.12
C ARG A 917 5.18 7.24 0.18
N ASN A 918 5.10 6.07 -0.44
CA ASN A 918 4.01 5.73 -1.36
C ASN A 918 2.65 5.61 -0.65
N GLN A 919 2.63 5.09 0.58
CA GLN A 919 1.44 5.06 1.42
C GLN A 919 0.90 6.48 1.68
N LEU A 920 1.78 7.42 2.06
CA LEU A 920 1.41 8.81 2.30
C LEU A 920 0.90 9.50 1.02
N ALA A 921 1.48 9.15 -0.14
CA ALA A 921 1.18 9.81 -1.41
C ALA A 921 -0.06 9.26 -2.16
N HIS A 922 -0.37 7.96 -2.11
CA HIS A 922 -1.29 7.31 -3.06
C HIS A 922 -2.55 6.71 -2.43
N ASP A 923 -2.45 5.90 -1.36
CA ASP A 923 -3.56 5.41 -0.53
C ASP A 923 -2.97 4.57 0.62
N ALA A 924 -3.57 4.56 1.80
CA ALA A 924 -3.08 3.77 2.93
C ALA A 924 -3.71 2.37 3.04
N LEU A 925 -4.84 2.14 2.36
CA LEU A 925 -5.69 0.97 2.60
C LEU A 925 -4.95 -0.37 2.49
N SER A 926 -4.27 -0.62 1.36
CA SER A 926 -3.56 -1.88 1.15
C SER A 926 -2.29 -1.99 2.02
N TYR A 927 -1.56 -0.90 2.23
CA TYR A 927 -0.37 -0.91 3.09
C TYR A 927 -0.72 -1.21 4.56
N ASN A 928 -1.84 -0.70 5.05
CA ASN A 928 -2.34 -1.00 6.40
C ASN A 928 -2.65 -2.49 6.58
N LEU A 929 -3.10 -3.18 5.53
CA LEU A 929 -3.35 -4.62 5.54
C LEU A 929 -2.08 -5.45 5.38
N LEU A 930 -1.12 -4.98 4.59
CA LEU A 930 0.15 -5.68 4.36
C LEU A 930 1.05 -5.70 5.61
N THR A 931 0.95 -4.67 6.45
CA THR A 931 1.89 -4.43 7.57
C THR A 931 1.23 -4.53 8.94
N ASP A 932 -0.09 -4.73 9.01
CA ASP A 932 -0.87 -4.77 10.26
C ASP A 932 -0.56 -3.62 11.25
N SER A 933 -0.10 -2.49 10.72
CA SER A 933 0.52 -1.42 11.52
C SER A 933 -0.48 -0.34 11.96
N GLY A 934 -1.75 -0.42 11.52
CA GLY A 934 -2.84 0.47 11.95
C GLY A 934 -2.56 1.96 11.67
N ASP A 935 -3.33 2.87 12.26
CA ASP A 935 -3.11 4.33 12.06
C ASP A 935 -2.01 4.90 12.98
N LEU A 936 -1.66 4.17 14.05
CA LEU A 936 -0.60 4.51 15.02
C LEU A 936 0.76 4.75 14.39
N LYS A 937 1.08 4.01 13.31
CA LYS A 937 2.34 4.16 12.58
C LYS A 937 2.63 5.58 12.12
N LEU A 938 1.59 6.39 11.88
CA LEU A 938 1.77 7.78 11.48
C LEU A 938 2.48 8.60 12.57
N LEU A 939 2.11 8.39 13.83
CA LEU A 939 2.71 9.07 14.98
C LEU A 939 4.07 8.46 15.32
N ILE A 940 4.18 7.14 15.29
CA ILE A 940 5.43 6.43 15.56
C ILE A 940 6.52 6.87 14.56
N ASN A 941 6.20 6.87 13.26
CA ASN A 941 7.14 7.34 12.24
C ASN A 941 7.42 8.84 12.36
N ALA A 942 6.46 9.66 12.83
CA ALA A 942 6.69 11.09 13.05
C ALA A 942 7.74 11.34 14.13
N ILE A 943 7.65 10.62 15.26
CA ILE A 943 8.62 10.73 16.36
C ILE A 943 10.00 10.28 15.88
N ILE A 944 10.07 9.11 15.22
CA ILE A 944 11.34 8.58 14.71
C ILE A 944 11.97 9.56 13.72
N LEU A 945 11.22 10.05 12.72
CA LEU A 945 11.71 11.02 11.75
C LEU A 945 12.13 12.34 12.39
N ALA A 946 11.45 12.78 13.46
CA ALA A 946 11.80 14.00 14.18
C ALA A 946 13.16 13.84 14.88
N ASP A 947 13.41 12.71 15.53
CA ASP A 947 14.56 12.49 16.42
C ASP A 947 15.75 11.78 15.77
N MET A 948 15.59 11.28 14.55
CA MET A 948 16.67 10.66 13.80
C MET A 948 17.75 11.68 13.42
N ASN A 949 19.01 11.36 13.75
CA ASN A 949 20.18 12.10 13.28
C ASN A 949 20.64 11.53 11.93
N VAL A 950 20.23 12.19 10.84
CA VAL A 950 20.64 11.82 9.47
C VAL A 950 21.44 12.94 8.84
N ASN A 951 22.63 12.58 8.35
CA ASN A 951 23.35 13.36 7.37
C ASN A 951 23.02 12.79 5.98
N LEU A 952 22.42 13.62 5.12
CA LEU A 952 21.84 13.17 3.85
C LEU A 952 22.86 12.66 2.83
N PHE A 953 24.13 13.05 2.95
CA PHE A 953 25.15 12.80 1.93
C PHE A 953 26.34 11.97 2.40
N ASP A 954 26.25 11.40 3.61
CA ASP A 954 27.26 10.45 4.10
C ASP A 954 27.09 9.11 3.39
N LYS A 955 28.21 8.50 3.02
CA LYS A 955 28.24 7.21 2.30
C LYS A 955 28.07 6.00 3.22
N ASP A 956 28.08 6.21 4.53
CA ASP A 956 27.92 5.17 5.54
C ASP A 956 26.43 4.86 5.76
N ILE A 957 25.73 4.49 4.67
CA ILE A 957 24.44 3.82 4.82
C ILE A 957 24.79 2.40 5.32
N PRO A 958 24.32 2.00 6.51
CA PRO A 958 24.61 0.66 7.02
C PRO A 958 24.07 -0.35 6.02
N ASN A 959 24.91 -1.28 5.56
CA ASN A 959 24.41 -2.45 4.86
C ASN A 959 23.40 -3.15 5.77
N PRO A 960 22.22 -3.55 5.26
CA PRO A 960 21.25 -4.28 6.05
C PRO A 960 21.95 -5.48 6.70
N PRO A 961 21.77 -5.73 8.00
CA PRO A 961 22.27 -6.96 8.61
C PRO A 961 21.70 -8.14 7.82
N ALA A 962 22.49 -9.20 7.66
CA ALA A 962 21.99 -10.46 7.11
C ALA A 962 20.92 -10.99 8.08
N LEU A 963 19.66 -10.59 7.85
CA LEU A 963 18.51 -11.20 8.48
C LEU A 963 18.52 -12.64 7.98
N ASN A 964 18.62 -13.59 8.90
CA ASN A 964 18.37 -14.99 8.53
C ASN A 964 16.99 -15.00 7.87
N GLU A 965 16.83 -15.71 6.74
CA GLU A 965 15.55 -15.79 6.02
C GLU A 965 14.43 -15.84 7.05
N ILE A 966 13.69 -14.75 7.17
CA ILE A 966 12.49 -14.70 7.99
C ILE A 966 11.52 -15.53 7.18
N SER A 967 11.67 -16.86 7.24
CA SER A 967 10.90 -17.76 6.41
C SER A 967 9.45 -17.41 6.69
N PRO A 968 8.64 -17.08 5.67
CA PRO A 968 7.23 -17.15 5.87
C PRO A 968 6.99 -18.55 6.41
N THR A 969 6.29 -18.67 7.53
CA THR A 969 5.74 -19.95 7.95
C THR A 969 4.88 -20.44 6.78
N THR A 970 5.48 -21.19 5.88
CA THR A 970 4.78 -22.16 5.06
C THR A 970 4.14 -23.07 6.09
N ASN A 971 2.80 -22.99 6.16
CA ASN A 971 1.97 -23.76 7.06
C ASN A 971 2.40 -25.24 7.07
N THR A 972 3.24 -25.62 8.02
CA THR A 972 3.23 -26.95 8.60
C THR A 972 2.24 -26.86 9.75
N HIS A 973 0.98 -27.19 9.44
CA HIS A 973 0.00 -27.52 10.45
C HIS A 973 0.51 -28.76 11.19
N GLN A 974 1.27 -28.57 12.25
CA GLN A 974 1.25 -29.54 13.33
C GLN A 974 -0.11 -29.40 13.99
N HIS A 975 -0.98 -30.38 13.72
CA HIS A 975 -2.17 -30.63 14.50
C HIS A 975 -1.77 -30.73 15.98
N ALA A 976 -2.04 -29.68 16.74
CA ALA A 976 -2.30 -29.86 18.16
C ALA A 976 -3.74 -30.39 18.27
N PRO A 977 -3.97 -31.51 18.98
CA PRO A 977 -5.31 -32.03 19.16
C PRO A 977 -6.15 -30.99 19.88
N VAL A 978 -7.39 -30.80 19.39
CA VAL A 978 -8.43 -30.06 20.09
C VAL A 978 -8.66 -30.79 21.42
N GLY A 979 -8.26 -30.14 22.51
CA GLY A 979 -8.65 -30.43 23.88
C GLY A 979 -9.48 -29.27 24.38
#